data_AF-A0A9C8AD89-F1
#
_entry.id   AF-A0A9C8AD89-F1
#
_cell.length_a   1.000
_cell.length_b   1.000
_cell.length_c   1.000
_cell.angle_alpha   90.00
_cell.angle_beta   90.00
_cell.angle_gamma   90.00
#
_symmetry.space_group_name_H-M   'P 1'
#
loop_
_entity.id
_entity.type
_entity.pdbx_description
1 polymer ?
#
loop_
_entity_poly.entity_id
_entity_poly.type
_entity_poly.pdbx_seq_one_letter_code
_entity_poly.pdbx_strand_id
1 'polypeptide(L)'
;MKILNGLFTLTTAMLLSIGSASVPAKELCAVPTFDSATGSVTIPCAKTSGGLQLSLELDLTETSEEGFYWKLAGSDLSTCLWAPGSCATLDDALNLMLPVEGVAEGIKNVAVLGFYPGKVNGFYWKYVIHDRIDTETAVTLNNGKPNPKGGFESLYFLDGDVANLELDKFYDFQMGKGVIPPQQAKFEKGKEIVLRIFHFNDLHHELRSVHSKKGDTHRFSQMVKIVNDARKNAKDNEIVLFLSAGDDHVGNPFDELLGFDADSFETSAAYTAFSAAGLDASVIGNHELDKGTALLAKAIKQDADFPVLSANLFGSKNLSSAHYHPALIGVAKGLRVGIIGLTTKHETLLKTKEDPKLDAGELLKTLENTISYVDELADVIILLTHVGYNGEHPLDVGDIEIAEAAAKMTAKPIVVIGGHLHLPINTEGLNVVDTSVPILEAGAKGSHLGEAIYSLLPTDEGLRYHLTARLIPLKKRDDRVKPDDPTYNDYEHDDDLDMDFEKKVMAPLYAKLDGKLKEVIGEAGGSDDLTTTQNIADRYVGETVMANFMNDAIVAQSVNFPEKDGKSQLVDIAVFNATGVNGGVEPNSDITFNDWYSVMPYADMIVVIPMTGQQIKDMVMSNAQRIVRPEESLNLEGFVSRGFLHFSSGLRYTIKLNSDVTKAVAKNITLNGEPIEDLLKQTFNVAFSDYVSVRGAEGWSGGKVGAGLPDDVIGFDLAALDKNDTGLVYRNEIIAYIKENVFVDDSTGAVKDERVKVIP
;
A
#
# COMPACT_ATOMS: atom_id res chain seq x y z
N MET A 1 -43.20 -29.23 15.35
CA MET A 1 -43.88 -30.17 16.27
C MET A 1 -44.94 -29.37 17.03
N LYS A 2 -46.24 -29.70 16.96
CA LYS A 2 -47.31 -28.91 17.61
C LYS A 2 -47.28 -29.10 19.14
N ILE A 3 -47.17 -28.03 19.92
CA ILE A 3 -47.46 -28.02 21.37
C ILE A 3 -48.14 -26.66 21.66
N LEU A 4 -49.47 -26.56 21.79
CA LEU A 4 -50.37 -26.84 22.92
C LEU A 4 -50.13 -25.96 24.16
N ASN A 5 -51.10 -25.04 24.38
CA ASN A 5 -51.30 -24.22 25.56
C ASN A 5 -51.15 -25.00 26.88
N GLY A 6 -50.29 -24.52 27.78
CA GLY A 6 -50.22 -24.95 29.17
C GLY A 6 -49.64 -23.85 30.05
N LEU A 7 -50.43 -23.38 31.03
CA LEU A 7 -49.98 -22.52 32.13
C LEU A 7 -48.92 -23.25 32.97
N PHE A 8 -47.80 -22.59 33.28
CA PHE A 8 -46.84 -23.05 34.29
C PHE A 8 -46.66 -22.00 35.39
N THR A 9 -46.78 -22.44 36.65
CA THR A 9 -46.52 -21.66 37.87
C THR A 9 -45.10 -21.94 38.37
N LEU A 10 -44.25 -20.91 38.47
CA LEU A 10 -42.90 -20.99 39.06
C LEU A 10 -42.93 -20.72 40.57
N THR A 11 -42.19 -21.51 41.36
CA THR A 11 -41.85 -21.21 42.76
C THR A 11 -40.36 -20.85 42.85
N THR A 12 -40.04 -19.69 43.42
CA THR A 12 -38.69 -19.09 43.39
C THR A 12 -37.86 -19.44 44.63
N ALA A 13 -36.64 -19.95 44.43
CA ALA A 13 -35.56 -19.88 45.40
C ALA A 13 -34.31 -19.35 44.67
N MET A 14 -33.80 -18.20 45.08
CA MET A 14 -32.68 -17.48 44.45
C MET A 14 -31.45 -17.60 45.36
N LEU A 15 -30.34 -18.11 44.85
CA LEU A 15 -29.04 -18.17 45.54
C LEU A 15 -28.04 -17.33 44.73
N LEU A 16 -27.59 -16.21 45.29
CA LEU A 16 -26.55 -15.34 44.75
C LEU A 16 -25.22 -15.65 45.45
N SER A 17 -24.21 -16.13 44.72
CA SER A 17 -22.82 -16.11 45.20
C SER A 17 -22.13 -14.85 44.67
N ILE A 18 -21.85 -13.91 45.55
CA ILE A 18 -21.00 -12.75 45.25
C ILE A 18 -19.55 -13.23 45.40
N GLY A 19 -18.77 -13.17 44.31
CA GLY A 19 -17.33 -13.45 44.36
C GLY A 19 -16.66 -12.53 45.38
N SER A 20 -15.97 -13.13 46.34
CA SER A 20 -15.29 -12.42 47.43
C SER A 20 -14.11 -11.60 46.90
N ALA A 21 -14.34 -10.30 46.67
CA ALA A 21 -13.34 -9.26 46.82
C ALA A 21 -13.88 -8.31 47.90
N SER A 22 -13.10 -8.11 48.96
CA SER A 22 -13.47 -7.30 50.13
C SER A 22 -13.70 -5.83 49.76
N VAL A 23 -14.95 -5.45 49.53
CA VAL A 23 -15.41 -4.05 49.48
C VAL A 23 -16.22 -3.77 50.75
N PRO A 24 -16.00 -2.65 51.48
CA PRO A 24 -16.73 -2.37 52.70
C PRO A 24 -18.21 -2.17 52.43
N ALA A 25 -19.04 -2.80 53.24
CA ALA A 25 -20.49 -2.70 53.20
C ALA A 25 -20.98 -1.25 53.42
N LYS A 26 -21.53 -0.62 52.38
CA LYS A 26 -22.65 0.35 52.45
C LYS A 26 -23.05 0.82 51.05
N GLU A 27 -23.97 0.08 50.44
CA GLU A 27 -25.15 0.51 49.67
C GLU A 27 -25.63 -0.70 48.88
N LEU A 28 -26.57 -1.45 49.46
CA LEU A 28 -27.22 -2.59 48.82
C LEU A 28 -28.14 -2.06 47.70
N CYS A 29 -27.76 -2.28 46.44
CA CYS A 29 -28.63 -2.04 45.29
C CYS A 29 -29.85 -2.99 45.38
N ALA A 30 -31.05 -2.51 45.04
CA ALA A 30 -32.26 -3.33 45.08
C ALA A 30 -32.29 -4.36 43.93
N VAL A 31 -32.79 -5.56 44.21
CA VAL A 31 -32.84 -6.69 43.26
C VAL A 31 -33.90 -6.43 42.19
N PRO A 32 -33.62 -6.65 40.89
CA PRO A 32 -34.64 -6.62 39.84
C PRO A 32 -35.80 -7.58 40.17
N THR A 33 -37.03 -7.19 39.85
CA THR A 33 -38.21 -8.02 40.09
C THR A 33 -38.85 -8.43 38.77
N PHE A 34 -39.24 -9.70 38.67
CA PHE A 34 -39.97 -10.25 37.53
C PHE A 34 -41.41 -10.56 37.95
N ASP A 35 -42.38 -10.00 37.23
CA ASP A 35 -43.79 -10.35 37.40
C ASP A 35 -44.18 -11.45 36.42
N SER A 36 -44.38 -12.66 36.94
CA SER A 36 -44.74 -13.84 36.16
C SER A 36 -46.13 -13.77 35.53
N ALA A 37 -47.02 -12.89 35.99
CA ALA A 37 -48.37 -12.76 35.45
C ALA A 37 -48.41 -11.88 34.20
N THR A 38 -47.55 -10.86 34.14
CA THR A 38 -47.46 -9.90 33.03
C THR A 38 -46.27 -10.17 32.12
N GLY A 39 -45.31 -10.97 32.59
CA GLY A 39 -44.03 -11.19 31.92
C GLY A 39 -43.16 -9.94 31.93
N SER A 40 -43.33 -9.03 32.89
CA SER A 40 -42.59 -7.76 32.95
C SER A 40 -41.37 -7.85 33.90
N VAL A 41 -40.31 -7.12 33.56
CA VAL A 41 -39.10 -6.99 34.39
C VAL A 41 -38.97 -5.54 34.82
N THR A 42 -38.82 -5.34 36.12
CA THR A 42 -38.60 -4.03 36.73
C THR A 42 -37.14 -3.89 37.17
N ILE A 43 -36.43 -2.92 36.61
CA ILE A 43 -35.05 -2.61 36.98
C ILE A 43 -35.01 -1.26 37.71
N PRO A 44 -34.61 -1.19 38.98
CA PRO A 44 -34.53 0.07 39.70
C PRO A 44 -33.27 0.87 39.28
N CYS A 45 -33.45 2.03 38.65
CA CYS A 45 -32.42 3.06 38.55
C CYS A 45 -32.23 3.72 39.94
N ALA A 46 -31.00 4.16 40.24
CA ALA A 46 -30.59 4.66 41.56
C ALA A 46 -31.54 5.68 42.24
N LYS A 47 -31.50 5.71 43.58
CA LYS A 47 -32.29 6.64 44.40
C LYS A 47 -31.72 8.06 44.24
N THR A 48 -32.48 8.97 43.63
CA THR A 48 -32.08 10.39 43.61
C THR A 48 -32.26 10.99 45.01
N SER A 49 -31.53 12.07 45.33
CA SER A 49 -31.53 12.73 46.65
C SER A 49 -32.92 13.25 47.11
N GLY A 50 -33.93 13.24 46.22
CA GLY A 50 -35.34 13.53 46.52
C GLY A 50 -36.22 12.31 46.81
N GLY A 51 -35.69 11.09 46.83
CA GLY A 51 -36.45 9.87 47.10
C GLY A 51 -37.28 9.34 45.93
N LEU A 52 -37.10 9.86 44.72
CA LEU A 52 -37.75 9.32 43.52
C LEU A 52 -37.04 8.03 43.11
N GLN A 53 -37.81 6.95 42.99
CA GLN A 53 -37.37 5.66 42.46
C GLN A 53 -37.81 5.61 40.99
N LEU A 54 -36.84 5.51 40.09
CA LEU A 54 -37.09 5.36 38.65
C LEU A 54 -36.97 3.89 38.29
N SER A 55 -38.00 3.35 37.67
CA SER A 55 -38.06 1.95 37.26
C SER A 55 -38.18 1.86 35.74
N LEU A 56 -37.37 1.01 35.13
CA LEU A 56 -37.57 0.59 33.74
C LEU A 56 -38.54 -0.59 33.74
N GLU A 57 -39.66 -0.47 33.03
CA GLU A 57 -40.61 -1.55 32.78
C GLU A 57 -40.49 -2.01 31.33
N LEU A 58 -40.33 -3.33 31.15
CA LEU A 58 -40.27 -3.97 29.84
C LEU A 58 -41.48 -4.89 29.67
N ASP A 59 -42.20 -4.74 28.56
CA ASP A 59 -43.35 -5.57 28.17
C ASP A 59 -42.92 -6.64 27.16
N LEU A 60 -43.31 -7.89 27.37
CA LEU A 60 -43.17 -8.96 26.38
C LEU A 60 -44.13 -8.73 25.21
N THR A 61 -43.60 -8.58 23.99
CA THR A 61 -44.38 -8.22 22.80
C THR A 61 -44.60 -9.36 21.83
N GLU A 62 -43.68 -10.31 21.75
CA GLU A 62 -43.76 -11.41 20.79
C GLU A 62 -42.95 -12.62 21.25
N THR A 63 -43.39 -13.82 20.85
CA THR A 63 -42.69 -15.09 21.10
C THR A 63 -42.58 -15.87 19.79
N SER A 64 -41.37 -16.22 19.37
CA SER A 64 -41.11 -17.09 18.20
C SER A 64 -40.23 -18.28 18.59
N GLU A 65 -40.04 -19.23 17.67
CA GLU A 65 -39.08 -20.34 17.87
C GLU A 65 -37.61 -19.85 18.04
N GLU A 66 -37.32 -18.58 17.70
CA GLU A 66 -35.98 -17.97 17.78
C GLU A 66 -35.76 -17.10 19.03
N GLY A 67 -36.79 -16.84 19.84
CA GLY A 67 -36.63 -16.10 21.10
C GLY A 67 -37.84 -15.29 21.58
N PHE A 68 -37.63 -14.56 22.68
CA PHE A 68 -38.60 -13.66 23.31
C PHE A 68 -38.29 -12.20 22.96
N TYR A 69 -39.30 -11.43 22.56
CA TYR A 69 -39.16 -10.02 22.18
C TYR A 69 -39.81 -9.13 23.23
N TRP A 70 -39.11 -8.08 23.66
CA TRP A 70 -39.57 -7.16 24.70
C TRP A 70 -39.43 -5.70 24.24
N LYS A 71 -40.37 -4.83 24.64
CA LYS A 71 -40.34 -3.37 24.41
C LYS A 71 -40.35 -2.61 25.73
N LEU A 72 -39.96 -1.33 25.72
CA LEU A 72 -40.25 -0.45 26.85
C LEU A 72 -41.77 -0.23 27.01
N ALA A 73 -42.27 -0.40 28.22
CA ALA A 73 -43.65 -0.09 28.59
C ALA A 73 -43.83 1.44 28.73
N GLY A 74 -43.94 2.13 27.59
CA GLY A 74 -44.19 3.58 27.56
C GLY A 74 -42.91 4.44 27.58
N SER A 75 -42.93 5.51 26.80
CA SER A 75 -41.81 6.40 26.52
C SER A 75 -41.59 7.48 27.60
N ASP A 76 -40.38 7.56 28.18
CA ASP A 76 -39.53 8.77 28.31
C ASP A 76 -38.20 8.42 29.01
N LEU A 77 -37.12 8.20 28.25
CA LEU A 77 -35.77 7.86 28.78
C LEU A 77 -35.04 9.09 29.38
N SER A 78 -35.68 10.25 29.41
CA SER A 78 -35.12 11.51 29.88
C SER A 78 -34.86 11.59 31.39
N THR A 79 -35.23 10.57 32.17
CA THR A 79 -35.25 10.65 33.64
C THR A 79 -34.18 9.85 34.40
N CYS A 80 -33.57 8.79 33.83
CA CYS A 80 -32.39 8.17 34.47
C CYS A 80 -31.13 8.99 34.10
N LEU A 81 -30.89 10.09 34.82
CA LEU A 81 -29.61 10.80 34.80
C LEU A 81 -28.54 9.94 35.49
N TRP A 82 -27.57 9.45 34.72
CA TRP A 82 -26.42 8.70 35.23
C TRP A 82 -25.44 9.67 35.90
N ALA A 83 -25.68 9.97 37.18
CA ALA A 83 -24.77 10.74 38.00
C ALA A 83 -23.62 9.84 38.52
N PRO A 84 -22.41 10.38 38.77
CA PRO A 84 -21.33 9.62 39.40
C PRO A 84 -21.78 9.05 40.75
N GLY A 85 -21.81 7.72 40.87
CA GLY A 85 -22.35 7.00 42.04
C GLY A 85 -23.56 6.10 41.76
N SER A 86 -24.01 5.95 40.51
CA SER A 86 -24.99 4.92 40.13
C SER A 86 -24.38 3.50 40.15
N CYS A 87 -25.12 2.52 40.69
CA CYS A 87 -24.73 1.09 40.79
C CYS A 87 -24.52 0.34 39.46
N ALA A 88 -24.71 1.00 38.32
CA ALA A 88 -24.39 0.45 37.02
C ALA A 88 -23.42 1.43 36.37
N THR A 89 -22.25 0.93 36.00
CA THR A 89 -21.43 1.49 34.92
C THR A 89 -21.72 0.67 33.65
N LEU A 90 -21.41 1.20 32.46
CA LEU A 90 -21.61 0.46 31.20
C LEU A 90 -20.85 -0.90 31.18
N ASP A 91 -19.93 -1.09 32.14
CA ASP A 91 -19.08 -2.26 32.33
C ASP A 91 -19.69 -3.33 33.26
N ASP A 92 -20.83 -3.08 33.93
CA ASP A 92 -21.45 -4.04 34.85
C ASP A 92 -22.47 -4.94 34.12
N ALA A 93 -22.11 -6.21 33.88
CA ALA A 93 -23.02 -7.19 33.32
C ALA A 93 -24.19 -7.51 34.28
N LEU A 94 -25.41 -7.11 33.92
CA LEU A 94 -26.62 -7.55 34.63
C LEU A 94 -26.97 -8.98 34.20
N ASN A 95 -26.65 -9.96 35.05
CA ASN A 95 -26.99 -11.37 34.81
C ASN A 95 -28.41 -11.67 35.31
N LEU A 96 -29.38 -11.82 34.40
CA LEU A 96 -30.74 -12.26 34.75
C LEU A 96 -30.87 -13.77 34.52
N MET A 97 -31.06 -14.55 35.59
CA MET A 97 -31.34 -15.97 35.50
C MET A 97 -32.85 -16.22 35.55
N LEU A 98 -33.44 -16.60 34.41
CA LEU A 98 -34.83 -17.05 34.34
C LEU A 98 -34.85 -18.59 34.25
N PRO A 99 -35.45 -19.31 35.22
CA PRO A 99 -35.61 -20.75 35.12
C PRO A 99 -36.72 -21.07 34.10
N VAL A 100 -36.40 -21.85 33.07
CA VAL A 100 -37.39 -22.43 32.16
C VAL A 100 -37.47 -23.93 32.45
N GLU A 101 -38.56 -24.40 33.07
CA GLU A 101 -38.78 -25.83 33.27
C GLU A 101 -39.22 -26.49 31.95
N GLY A 102 -38.51 -27.57 31.56
CA GLY A 102 -38.89 -28.40 30.41
C GLY A 102 -37.74 -28.93 29.56
N VAL A 103 -36.52 -28.44 29.74
CA VAL A 103 -35.33 -28.95 29.02
C VAL A 103 -34.67 -30.03 29.86
N ALA A 104 -35.01 -31.29 29.58
CA ALA A 104 -34.42 -32.44 30.24
C ALA A 104 -33.00 -32.68 29.72
N GLU A 105 -32.01 -32.00 30.31
CA GLU A 105 -30.65 -32.48 30.63
C GLU A 105 -29.75 -31.30 31.03
N GLY A 106 -29.55 -31.12 32.33
CA GLY A 106 -28.52 -30.23 32.90
C GLY A 106 -28.81 -28.74 32.77
N ILE A 107 -28.67 -28.01 33.88
CA ILE A 107 -28.71 -26.54 33.87
C ILE A 107 -27.61 -26.03 32.92
N LYS A 108 -28.00 -25.53 31.75
CA LYS A 108 -27.16 -24.74 30.84
C LYS A 108 -28.01 -23.59 30.34
N ASN A 109 -27.91 -22.43 30.99
CA ASN A 109 -28.30 -21.14 30.39
C ASN A 109 -27.74 -20.01 31.26
N VAL A 110 -26.83 -19.24 30.67
CA VAL A 110 -26.35 -17.95 31.18
C VAL A 110 -26.53 -16.97 30.03
N ALA A 111 -27.56 -16.14 30.10
CA ALA A 111 -27.74 -15.04 29.16
C ALA A 111 -26.92 -13.84 29.63
N VAL A 112 -25.98 -13.38 28.81
CA VAL A 112 -25.32 -12.08 28.97
C VAL A 112 -26.15 -11.06 28.20
N LEU A 113 -26.60 -10.00 28.88
CA LEU A 113 -27.23 -8.85 28.23
C LEU A 113 -26.14 -8.00 27.56
N GLY A 114 -25.98 -8.14 26.23
CA GLY A 114 -25.15 -7.25 25.41
C GLY A 114 -25.99 -6.10 24.83
N PHE A 115 -25.48 -4.88 24.92
CA PHE A 115 -26.14 -3.67 24.40
C PHE A 115 -25.74 -3.47 22.94
N TYR A 116 -26.65 -3.73 21.99
CA TYR A 116 -26.42 -3.50 20.56
C TYR A 116 -27.33 -2.39 20.01
N PRO A 117 -26.82 -1.41 19.24
CA PRO A 117 -27.65 -0.42 18.57
C PRO A 117 -28.21 -0.96 17.24
N GLY A 118 -29.52 -1.26 17.20
CA GLY A 118 -30.25 -1.60 15.97
C GLY A 118 -31.30 -0.54 15.58
N LYS A 119 -31.46 -0.28 14.27
CA LYS A 119 -32.40 0.71 13.70
C LYS A 119 -33.87 0.24 13.74
N VAL A 120 -34.76 1.02 14.35
CA VAL A 120 -35.99 1.67 13.80
C VAL A 120 -36.74 2.32 14.98
N ASN A 121 -36.95 3.65 14.94
CA ASN A 121 -37.81 4.44 15.85
C ASN A 121 -38.19 3.80 17.20
N GLY A 122 -37.22 3.74 18.11
CA GLY A 122 -37.34 3.07 19.41
C GLY A 122 -36.18 2.08 19.57
N PHE A 123 -35.55 2.07 20.73
CA PHE A 123 -34.50 1.09 21.03
C PHE A 123 -35.11 -0.31 21.04
N TYR A 124 -34.73 -1.16 20.08
CA TYR A 124 -35.04 -2.59 20.12
C TYR A 124 -33.81 -3.36 20.59
N TRP A 125 -33.99 -4.23 21.59
CA TRP A 125 -32.98 -5.15 22.08
C TRP A 125 -33.10 -6.46 21.29
N LYS A 126 -32.02 -6.87 20.60
CA LYS A 126 -31.96 -8.21 20.00
C LYS A 126 -31.38 -9.17 21.04
N TYR A 127 -32.23 -10.04 21.60
CA TYR A 127 -31.76 -11.21 22.32
C TYR A 127 -31.27 -12.22 21.29
N VAL A 128 -29.97 -12.53 21.32
CA VAL A 128 -29.48 -13.76 20.70
C VAL A 128 -29.24 -14.74 21.84
N ILE A 129 -29.99 -15.85 21.83
CA ILE A 129 -29.70 -16.96 22.73
C ILE A 129 -28.39 -17.56 22.23
N HIS A 130 -27.29 -17.15 22.82
CA HIS A 130 -26.03 -17.87 22.70
C HIS A 130 -25.92 -18.78 23.92
N ASP A 131 -25.76 -20.08 23.65
CA ASP A 131 -25.02 -20.94 24.57
C ASP A 131 -23.75 -20.20 24.99
N ARG A 132 -23.21 -20.41 26.20
CA ARG A 132 -21.90 -19.83 26.55
C ARG A 132 -20.86 -20.26 25.52
N ILE A 133 -20.58 -19.37 24.57
CA ILE A 133 -19.47 -19.46 23.64
C ILE A 133 -18.42 -18.52 24.23
N ASP A 134 -17.26 -19.06 24.58
CA ASP A 134 -16.05 -18.26 24.74
C ASP A 134 -15.79 -17.61 23.37
N THR A 135 -16.28 -16.40 23.15
CA THR A 135 -16.00 -15.65 21.92
C THR A 135 -14.68 -14.92 22.11
N GLU A 136 -13.68 -15.26 21.31
CA GLU A 136 -12.45 -14.46 21.22
C GLU A 136 -12.80 -13.08 20.63
N THR A 137 -12.23 -12.01 21.20
CA THR A 137 -12.36 -10.66 20.64
C THR A 137 -11.52 -10.59 19.37
N ALA A 138 -12.19 -10.42 18.24
CA ALA A 138 -11.54 -10.38 16.92
C ALA A 138 -11.13 -8.97 16.51
N VAL A 139 -11.98 -7.99 16.80
CA VAL A 139 -11.84 -6.61 16.33
C VAL A 139 -12.21 -5.64 17.43
N THR A 140 -11.38 -4.63 17.62
CA THR A 140 -11.59 -3.53 18.56
C THR A 140 -11.70 -2.21 17.81
N LEU A 141 -12.72 -1.41 18.12
CA LEU A 141 -12.82 -0.03 17.66
C LEU A 141 -12.09 0.91 18.62
N ASN A 142 -11.04 1.57 18.16
CA ASN A 142 -10.24 2.52 18.94
C ASN A 142 -10.42 3.95 18.45
N ASN A 143 -10.20 4.95 19.31
CA ASN A 143 -10.14 6.34 18.88
C ASN A 143 -8.84 6.57 18.09
N GLY A 144 -8.96 7.22 16.93
CA GLY A 144 -7.85 7.64 16.11
C GLY A 144 -7.65 9.16 16.12
N LYS A 145 -6.49 9.60 15.63
CA LYS A 145 -6.18 11.03 15.48
C LYS A 145 -6.16 11.37 13.98
N PRO A 146 -7.05 12.24 13.49
CA PRO A 146 -6.96 12.74 12.12
C PRO A 146 -5.72 13.60 11.92
N ASN A 147 -5.26 13.68 10.68
CA ASN A 147 -4.32 14.72 10.29
C ASN A 147 -4.99 16.10 10.53
N PRO A 148 -4.39 17.00 11.31
CA PRO A 148 -5.01 18.29 11.64
C PRO A 148 -5.20 19.23 10.44
N LYS A 149 -4.57 18.93 9.29
CA LYS A 149 -4.74 19.64 8.01
C LYS A 149 -5.60 18.86 7.00
N GLY A 150 -6.05 17.66 7.38
CA GLY A 150 -6.93 16.81 6.58
C GLY A 150 -8.39 17.26 6.61
N GLY A 151 -9.25 16.49 5.95
CA GLY A 151 -10.69 16.69 5.91
C GLY A 151 -11.47 16.04 7.05
N PHE A 152 -10.88 15.07 7.77
CA PHE A 152 -11.55 14.40 8.90
C PHE A 152 -11.50 15.21 10.21
N GLU A 153 -12.65 15.29 10.90
CA GLU A 153 -12.79 15.91 12.22
C GLU A 153 -12.51 14.93 13.36
N SER A 154 -12.82 13.65 13.14
CA SER A 154 -12.53 12.56 14.07
C SER A 154 -12.28 11.27 13.31
N LEU A 155 -11.45 10.39 13.88
CA LEU A 155 -11.16 9.06 13.34
C LEU A 155 -11.42 7.99 14.38
N TYR A 156 -11.78 6.80 13.91
CA TYR A 156 -11.86 5.57 14.68
C TYR A 156 -11.14 4.47 13.91
N PHE A 157 -10.30 3.69 14.57
CA PHE A 157 -9.54 2.60 13.95
C PHE A 157 -10.16 1.26 14.30
N LEU A 158 -10.30 0.39 13.30
CA LEU A 158 -10.72 -1.00 13.47
C LEU A 158 -9.46 -1.85 13.52
N ASP A 159 -9.05 -2.21 14.73
CA ASP A 159 -7.84 -2.99 14.99
C ASP A 159 -8.17 -4.46 15.26
N GLY A 160 -7.43 -5.37 14.65
CA GLY A 160 -7.60 -6.82 14.82
C GLY A 160 -6.90 -7.59 13.72
N ASP A 161 -6.68 -8.89 13.92
CA ASP A 161 -6.13 -9.78 12.89
C ASP A 161 -7.26 -10.25 11.96
N VAL A 162 -7.85 -9.31 11.22
CA VAL A 162 -8.98 -9.57 10.32
C VAL A 162 -8.62 -10.49 9.15
N ALA A 163 -7.33 -10.60 8.82
CA ALA A 163 -6.81 -11.49 7.79
C ALA A 163 -7.00 -12.98 8.14
N ASN A 164 -6.91 -13.33 9.42
CA ASN A 164 -6.99 -14.70 9.91
C ASN A 164 -8.32 -15.03 10.63
N LEU A 165 -9.32 -14.15 10.55
CA LEU A 165 -10.64 -14.45 11.10
C LEU A 165 -11.38 -15.50 10.26
N GLU A 166 -11.92 -16.49 10.96
CA GLU A 166 -12.81 -17.51 10.41
C GLU A 166 -14.26 -17.20 10.78
N LEU A 167 -15.05 -16.60 9.87
CA LEU A 167 -16.42 -16.14 10.14
C LEU A 167 -17.42 -17.24 10.53
N ASP A 168 -17.04 -18.52 10.42
CA ASP A 168 -17.83 -19.64 10.94
C ASP A 168 -17.79 -19.76 12.48
N LYS A 169 -16.91 -18.98 13.14
CA LYS A 169 -16.85 -18.81 14.59
C LYS A 169 -17.54 -17.52 15.03
N PHE A 170 -18.18 -17.58 16.20
CA PHE A 170 -18.75 -16.41 16.84
C PHE A 170 -17.62 -15.55 17.44
N TYR A 171 -17.39 -14.35 16.88
CA TYR A 171 -16.48 -13.36 17.44
C TYR A 171 -17.25 -12.16 17.99
N ASP A 172 -16.67 -11.51 19.00
CA ASP A 172 -17.23 -10.29 19.57
C ASP A 172 -16.51 -9.04 19.03
N PHE A 173 -17.29 -7.97 18.83
CA PHE A 173 -16.80 -6.66 18.47
C PHE A 173 -16.71 -5.80 19.73
N GLN A 174 -15.53 -5.29 20.04
CA GLN A 174 -15.31 -4.53 21.27
C GLN A 174 -15.06 -3.05 21.02
N MET A 175 -15.61 -2.23 21.91
CA MET A 175 -15.23 -0.83 22.00
C MET A 175 -13.95 -0.72 22.83
N GLY A 176 -12.96 -0.03 22.29
CA GLY A 176 -11.81 0.39 23.05
C GLY A 176 -12.24 1.25 24.25
N LYS A 177 -11.38 1.32 25.27
CA LYS A 177 -11.70 2.04 26.50
C LYS A 177 -12.04 3.51 26.23
N GLY A 178 -13.27 3.91 26.57
CA GLY A 178 -13.74 5.29 26.40
C GLY A 178 -14.06 5.68 24.95
N VAL A 179 -14.14 4.71 24.04
CA VAL A 179 -14.56 4.93 22.65
C VAL A 179 -16.07 5.01 22.60
N ILE A 180 -16.57 6.06 21.97
CA ILE A 180 -17.98 6.21 21.64
C ILE A 180 -18.05 6.12 20.12
N PRO A 181 -18.73 5.13 19.54
CA PRO A 181 -18.79 4.99 18.09
C PRO A 181 -19.41 6.24 17.45
N PRO A 182 -19.03 6.56 16.21
CA PRO A 182 -19.56 7.72 15.52
C PRO A 182 -21.08 7.59 15.38
N GLN A 183 -21.81 8.54 15.95
CA GLN A 183 -23.26 8.56 15.82
C GLN A 183 -23.64 8.75 14.36
N GLN A 184 -24.62 7.97 13.89
CA GLN A 184 -25.17 8.18 12.56
C GLN A 184 -25.80 9.57 12.47
N ALA A 185 -25.27 10.42 11.60
CA ALA A 185 -25.83 11.75 11.41
C ALA A 185 -27.24 11.66 10.79
N LYS A 186 -28.14 12.51 11.27
CA LYS A 186 -29.44 12.73 10.63
C LYS A 186 -29.29 13.77 9.53
N PHE A 187 -28.97 13.33 8.33
CA PHE A 187 -28.82 14.26 7.21
C PHE A 187 -30.15 14.91 6.82
N GLU A 188 -30.04 16.18 6.42
CA GLU A 188 -31.05 17.00 5.74
C GLU A 188 -31.74 16.25 4.58
N LYS A 189 -32.96 15.71 4.71
CA LYS A 189 -33.63 15.10 3.54
C LYS A 189 -33.70 16.09 2.38
N GLY A 190 -33.28 15.67 1.19
CA GLY A 190 -33.28 16.52 -0.01
C GLY A 190 -32.15 17.56 -0.05
N LYS A 191 -31.26 17.63 0.95
CA LYS A 191 -30.04 18.44 0.89
C LYS A 191 -28.85 17.57 0.49
N GLU A 192 -28.20 17.96 -0.61
CA GLU A 192 -27.02 17.27 -1.13
C GLU A 192 -25.80 17.49 -0.22
N ILE A 193 -25.01 16.43 -0.07
CA ILE A 193 -23.67 16.44 0.52
C ILE A 193 -22.69 16.08 -0.59
N VAL A 194 -21.62 16.83 -0.73
CA VAL A 194 -20.59 16.57 -1.74
C VAL A 194 -19.35 16.00 -1.02
N LEU A 195 -18.95 14.80 -1.40
CA LEU A 195 -17.68 14.21 -0.99
C LEU A 195 -16.72 14.24 -2.19
N ARG A 196 -15.75 15.16 -2.16
CA ARG A 196 -14.67 15.26 -3.13
C ARG A 196 -13.44 14.53 -2.59
N ILE A 197 -12.92 13.58 -3.34
CA ILE A 197 -11.77 12.77 -3.00
C ILE A 197 -10.69 13.05 -4.03
N PHE A 198 -9.59 13.63 -3.58
CA PHE A 198 -8.35 13.64 -4.35
C PHE A 198 -7.54 12.41 -4.00
N HIS A 199 -6.96 11.76 -5.01
CA HIS A 199 -6.11 10.60 -4.78
C HIS A 199 -4.91 10.56 -5.72
N PHE A 200 -3.84 9.95 -5.25
CA PHE A 200 -2.67 9.58 -6.03
C PHE A 200 -2.18 8.22 -5.55
N ASN A 201 -1.27 7.62 -6.29
CA ASN A 201 -0.71 6.30 -6.04
C ASN A 201 0.67 6.23 -6.71
N ASP A 202 1.52 5.32 -6.22
CA ASP A 202 2.80 4.97 -6.85
C ASP A 202 3.67 6.20 -7.09
N LEU A 203 3.76 7.09 -6.08
CA LEU A 203 4.55 8.30 -6.22
C LEU A 203 6.04 7.98 -6.28
N HIS A 204 6.50 6.88 -5.66
CA HIS A 204 7.89 6.42 -5.68
C HIS A 204 8.89 7.52 -5.31
N HIS A 205 8.57 8.28 -4.25
CA HIS A 205 9.33 9.46 -3.84
C HIS A 205 9.52 10.55 -4.93
N GLU A 206 8.76 10.52 -6.03
CA GLU A 206 8.82 11.51 -7.10
C GLU A 206 8.11 12.83 -6.71
N LEU A 207 8.48 13.38 -5.55
CA LEU A 207 7.99 14.66 -5.04
C LEU A 207 8.40 15.82 -5.95
N ARG A 208 9.60 15.71 -6.55
CA ARG A 208 10.16 16.62 -7.55
C ARG A 208 11.09 15.87 -8.50
N SER A 209 10.94 16.15 -9.79
CA SER A 209 11.83 15.65 -10.85
C SER A 209 12.85 16.71 -11.24
N VAL A 210 14.14 16.35 -11.28
CA VAL A 210 15.22 17.29 -11.65
C VAL A 210 15.54 17.22 -13.15
N HIS A 211 15.60 18.37 -13.81
CA HIS A 211 16.00 18.46 -15.22
C HIS A 211 16.89 19.67 -15.49
N SER A 212 18.21 19.42 -15.55
CA SER A 212 19.25 20.46 -15.66
C SER A 212 19.05 21.50 -16.79
N LYS A 213 18.43 21.13 -17.91
CA LYS A 213 18.19 22.04 -19.06
C LYS A 213 16.78 22.62 -19.11
N LYS A 214 15.80 22.02 -18.44
CA LYS A 214 14.37 22.39 -18.53
C LYS A 214 13.86 23.05 -17.24
N GLY A 215 14.60 22.96 -16.13
CA GLY A 215 14.07 23.30 -14.83
C GLY A 215 13.31 22.13 -14.21
N ASP A 216 13.10 22.20 -12.91
CA ASP A 216 12.62 21.06 -12.14
C ASP A 216 11.09 21.05 -12.05
N THR A 217 10.50 19.87 -12.12
CA THR A 217 9.04 19.69 -12.04
C THR A 217 8.64 19.39 -10.59
N HIS A 218 7.80 20.23 -10.00
CA HIS A 218 7.38 20.19 -8.59
C HIS A 218 6.06 19.43 -8.43
N ARG A 219 6.11 18.11 -8.67
CA ARG A 219 4.91 17.27 -8.78
C ARG A 219 4.00 17.35 -7.57
N PHE A 220 4.54 17.11 -6.38
CA PHE A 220 3.69 17.07 -5.19
C PHE A 220 3.13 18.46 -4.84
N SER A 221 3.89 19.53 -5.07
CA SER A 221 3.43 20.89 -4.79
C SER A 221 2.34 21.40 -5.74
N GLN A 222 2.30 20.90 -6.98
CA GLN A 222 1.13 21.07 -7.86
C GLN A 222 -0.12 20.40 -7.26
N MET A 223 0.01 19.15 -6.78
CA MET A 223 -1.11 18.45 -6.13
C MET A 223 -1.61 19.22 -4.90
N VAL A 224 -0.68 19.64 -4.03
CA VAL A 224 -0.98 20.41 -2.82
C VAL A 224 -1.71 21.70 -3.16
N LYS A 225 -1.29 22.41 -4.21
CA LYS A 225 -1.99 23.62 -4.68
C LYS A 225 -3.45 23.35 -5.00
N ILE A 226 -3.71 22.31 -5.81
CA ILE A 226 -5.05 21.92 -6.25
C ILE A 226 -5.92 21.55 -5.04
N VAL A 227 -5.40 20.70 -4.14
CA VAL A 227 -6.12 20.25 -2.94
C VAL A 227 -6.41 21.41 -1.99
N ASN A 228 -5.43 22.28 -1.73
CA ASN A 228 -5.61 23.43 -0.84
C ASN A 228 -6.58 24.45 -1.41
N ASP A 229 -6.55 24.71 -2.72
CA ASP A 229 -7.54 25.55 -3.38
C ASP A 229 -8.95 24.94 -3.27
N ALA A 230 -9.09 23.63 -3.47
CA ALA A 230 -10.38 22.96 -3.32
C ALA A 230 -10.90 23.04 -1.88
N ARG A 231 -10.06 22.76 -0.88
CA ARG A 231 -10.41 22.90 0.56
C ARG A 231 -10.83 24.32 0.91
N LYS A 232 -10.08 25.32 0.41
CA LYS A 232 -10.37 26.75 0.66
C LYS A 232 -11.69 27.21 0.03
N ASN A 233 -12.03 26.66 -1.14
CA ASN A 233 -13.23 27.04 -1.88
C ASN A 233 -14.43 26.11 -1.63
N ALA A 234 -14.26 25.07 -0.80
CA ALA A 234 -15.31 24.10 -0.48
C ALA A 234 -16.51 24.77 0.17
N LYS A 235 -17.71 24.38 -0.27
CA LYS A 235 -18.97 24.85 0.33
C LYS A 235 -19.20 24.20 1.69
N ASP A 236 -20.17 24.73 2.44
CA ASP A 236 -20.58 24.18 3.74
C ASP A 236 -21.00 22.71 3.65
N ASN A 237 -21.60 22.29 2.53
CA ASN A 237 -22.01 20.90 2.29
C ASN A 237 -20.97 20.04 1.58
N GLU A 238 -19.74 20.55 1.38
CA GLU A 238 -18.68 19.86 0.66
C GLU A 238 -17.55 19.43 1.61
N ILE A 239 -17.13 18.17 1.49
CA ILE A 239 -16.02 17.53 2.20
C ILE A 239 -14.93 17.27 1.16
N VAL A 240 -13.68 17.59 1.49
CA VAL A 240 -12.53 17.35 0.60
C VAL A 240 -11.52 16.46 1.32
N LEU A 241 -11.35 15.24 0.83
CA LEU A 241 -10.36 14.27 1.30
C LEU A 241 -9.17 14.19 0.35
N PHE A 242 -8.01 13.84 0.87
CA PHE A 242 -6.79 13.58 0.09
C PHE A 242 -6.15 12.25 0.51
N LEU A 243 -6.08 11.29 -0.41
CA LEU A 243 -5.69 9.90 -0.13
C LEU A 243 -4.49 9.46 -0.97
N SER A 244 -3.65 8.56 -0.42
CA SER A 244 -2.61 7.86 -1.18
C SER A 244 -2.92 6.36 -1.25
N ALA A 245 -2.84 5.78 -2.45
CA ALA A 245 -3.00 4.34 -2.63
C ALA A 245 -1.68 3.55 -2.49
N GLY A 246 -0.63 4.10 -1.86
CA GLY A 246 0.62 3.37 -1.53
C GLY A 246 1.71 3.45 -2.59
N ASP A 247 2.84 2.78 -2.34
CA ASP A 247 4.12 2.90 -3.08
C ASP A 247 4.61 4.36 -3.16
N ASP A 248 4.65 4.97 -1.98
CA ASP A 248 5.12 6.32 -1.77
C ASP A 248 6.63 6.37 -1.49
N HIS A 249 7.20 5.24 -1.09
CA HIS A 249 8.65 5.04 -0.91
C HIS A 249 9.29 4.39 -2.14
N VAL A 250 10.62 4.50 -2.23
CA VAL A 250 11.51 3.85 -3.21
C VAL A 250 11.30 4.32 -4.65
N GLY A 251 12.38 4.82 -5.28
CA GLY A 251 12.41 5.10 -6.72
C GLY A 251 13.07 6.42 -7.13
N ASN A 252 13.52 7.23 -6.16
CA ASN A 252 14.06 8.58 -6.38
C ASN A 252 15.16 8.86 -5.33
N PRO A 253 16.11 9.81 -5.53
CA PRO A 253 17.17 10.10 -4.55
C PRO A 253 16.73 10.35 -3.10
N PHE A 254 15.47 10.72 -2.85
CA PHE A 254 14.93 10.82 -1.48
C PHE A 254 15.01 9.52 -0.66
N ASP A 255 15.21 8.37 -1.32
CA ASP A 255 15.52 7.09 -0.66
C ASP A 255 16.74 7.19 0.26
N GLU A 256 17.68 8.09 -0.01
CA GLU A 256 18.85 8.33 0.85
C GLU A 256 18.50 8.98 2.20
N LEU A 257 17.38 9.70 2.27
CA LEU A 257 16.86 10.22 3.55
C LEU A 257 16.04 9.16 4.29
N LEU A 258 15.35 8.31 3.53
CA LEU A 258 14.64 7.16 4.07
C LEU A 258 15.63 6.18 4.72
N GLY A 259 16.83 6.05 4.16
CA GLY A 259 17.87 5.15 4.63
C GLY A 259 17.66 3.71 4.13
N PHE A 260 18.56 2.83 4.55
CA PHE A 260 18.57 1.42 4.14
C PHE A 260 18.15 0.47 5.26
N ASP A 261 18.18 0.96 6.49
CA ASP A 261 17.76 0.27 7.70
C ASP A 261 17.26 1.29 8.75
N ALA A 262 16.74 0.78 9.87
CA ALA A 262 16.19 1.63 10.92
C ALA A 262 17.25 2.57 11.57
N ASP A 263 18.53 2.23 11.50
CA ASP A 263 19.62 3.00 12.12
C ASP A 263 20.04 4.18 11.22
N SER A 264 20.05 3.96 9.90
CA SER A 264 20.36 4.97 8.87
C SER A 264 19.16 5.86 8.50
N PHE A 265 17.94 5.52 8.92
CA PHE A 265 16.75 6.33 8.67
C PHE A 265 16.88 7.73 9.27
N GLU A 266 16.72 8.75 8.42
CA GLU A 266 16.61 10.16 8.82
C GLU A 266 15.17 10.65 8.74
N THR A 267 14.51 10.46 7.60
CA THR A 267 13.11 10.84 7.38
C THR A 267 12.54 10.20 6.11
N SER A 268 11.27 9.81 6.14
CA SER A 268 10.48 9.64 4.93
C SER A 268 10.10 11.03 4.41
N ALA A 269 10.72 11.42 3.30
CA ALA A 269 10.42 12.68 2.63
C ALA A 269 8.96 12.72 2.14
N ALA A 270 8.45 11.59 1.62
CA ALA A 270 7.04 11.46 1.24
C ALA A 270 6.13 11.71 2.45
N TYR A 271 6.27 10.94 3.54
CA TYR A 271 5.34 11.07 4.66
C TYR A 271 5.43 12.44 5.33
N THR A 272 6.63 13.01 5.44
CA THR A 272 6.80 14.39 5.92
C THR A 272 6.03 15.39 5.06
N ALA A 273 6.15 15.29 3.74
CA ALA A 273 5.44 16.16 2.80
C ALA A 273 3.92 15.95 2.89
N PHE A 274 3.46 14.70 2.97
CA PHE A 274 2.06 14.32 2.98
C PHE A 274 1.36 14.76 4.27
N SER A 275 2.01 14.56 5.41
CA SER A 275 1.58 15.07 6.71
C SER A 275 1.37 16.57 6.65
N ALA A 276 2.34 17.30 6.10
CA ALA A 276 2.26 18.75 5.97
C ALA A 276 1.20 19.23 4.95
N ALA A 277 0.88 18.40 3.95
CA ALA A 277 -0.17 18.62 2.95
C ALA A 277 -1.58 18.25 3.43
N GLY A 278 -1.70 17.63 4.61
CA GLY A 278 -2.98 17.19 5.14
C GLY A 278 -3.51 15.94 4.46
N LEU A 279 -2.67 14.95 4.15
CA LEU A 279 -3.15 13.64 3.71
C LEU A 279 -4.06 13.02 4.79
N ASP A 280 -5.17 12.43 4.36
CA ASP A 280 -6.20 11.89 5.25
C ASP A 280 -5.97 10.41 5.58
N ALA A 281 -5.45 9.62 4.64
CA ALA A 281 -5.01 8.25 4.84
C ALA A 281 -4.09 7.79 3.71
N SER A 282 -3.26 6.78 3.98
CA SER A 282 -2.57 5.99 2.96
C SER A 282 -2.78 4.50 3.18
N VAL A 283 -2.46 3.68 2.19
CA VAL A 283 -2.33 2.22 2.32
C VAL A 283 -0.86 1.82 2.15
N ILE A 284 -0.45 0.72 2.79
CA ILE A 284 0.85 0.10 2.56
C ILE A 284 0.81 -0.59 1.19
N GLY A 285 1.68 -0.18 0.28
CA GLY A 285 2.04 -0.89 -0.95
C GLY A 285 3.23 -1.83 -0.75
N ASN A 286 3.67 -2.47 -1.83
CA ASN A 286 4.79 -3.41 -1.75
C ASN A 286 6.11 -2.69 -1.43
N HIS A 287 6.34 -1.50 -2.00
CA HIS A 287 7.61 -0.77 -1.86
C HIS A 287 7.78 -0.07 -0.51
N GLU A 288 6.73 0.08 0.30
CA GLU A 288 6.87 0.47 1.71
C GLU A 288 7.69 -0.54 2.54
N LEU A 289 7.76 -1.81 2.10
CA LEU A 289 8.42 -2.90 2.82
C LEU A 289 9.84 -3.21 2.33
N ASP A 290 10.29 -2.59 1.24
CA ASP A 290 11.59 -2.83 0.60
C ASP A 290 12.78 -2.68 1.55
N LYS A 291 12.74 -1.67 2.44
CA LYS A 291 13.80 -1.39 3.41
C LYS A 291 13.55 -2.03 4.78
N GLY A 292 12.60 -2.96 4.84
CA GLY A 292 12.27 -3.75 6.02
C GLY A 292 11.32 -3.07 7.00
N THR A 293 10.62 -3.91 7.78
CA THR A 293 9.54 -3.49 8.68
C THR A 293 9.98 -2.58 9.84
N ALA A 294 11.25 -2.67 10.26
CA ALA A 294 11.78 -1.81 11.32
C ALA A 294 11.92 -0.35 10.87
N LEU A 295 12.37 -0.14 9.64
CA LEU A 295 12.48 1.19 9.05
C LEU A 295 11.08 1.76 8.78
N LEU A 296 10.17 0.98 8.18
CA LEU A 296 8.80 1.42 7.94
C LEU A 296 8.10 1.85 9.25
N ALA A 297 8.28 1.08 10.32
CA ALA A 297 7.77 1.43 11.65
C ALA A 297 8.27 2.80 12.14
N LYS A 298 9.54 3.13 11.87
CA LYS A 298 10.15 4.43 12.23
C LYS A 298 9.63 5.55 11.32
N ALA A 299 9.51 5.29 10.01
CA ALA A 299 8.93 6.22 9.05
C ALA A 299 7.53 6.66 9.43
N ILE A 300 6.66 5.70 9.72
CA ILE A 300 5.28 5.97 10.15
C ILE A 300 5.27 6.78 11.45
N LYS A 301 6.00 6.32 12.48
CA LYS A 301 5.99 6.98 13.79
C LYS A 301 6.53 8.41 13.77
N GLN A 302 7.52 8.67 12.93
CA GLN A 302 8.20 9.96 12.91
C GLN A 302 7.52 10.96 11.99
N ASP A 303 7.07 10.52 10.82
CA ASP A 303 6.76 11.42 9.71
C ASP A 303 5.32 11.32 9.21
N ALA A 304 4.52 10.32 9.64
CA ALA A 304 3.11 10.19 9.28
C ALA A 304 2.17 10.74 10.39
N ASP A 305 1.60 11.92 10.16
CA ASP A 305 0.52 12.52 10.96
C ASP A 305 -0.88 12.05 10.49
N PHE A 306 -0.92 11.01 9.67
CA PHE A 306 -2.11 10.40 9.08
C PHE A 306 -2.06 8.88 9.26
N PRO A 307 -3.22 8.21 9.27
CA PRO A 307 -3.27 6.76 9.38
C PRO A 307 -2.77 6.07 8.12
N VAL A 308 -1.98 5.02 8.32
CA VAL A 308 -1.54 4.08 7.29
C VAL A 308 -2.35 2.80 7.44
N LEU A 309 -2.84 2.25 6.32
CA LEU A 309 -3.79 1.14 6.33
C LEU A 309 -3.24 -0.12 5.67
N SER A 310 -3.63 -1.28 6.20
CA SER A 310 -3.55 -2.59 5.53
C SER A 310 -4.30 -3.62 6.36
N ALA A 311 -5.34 -4.23 5.82
CA ALA A 311 -6.16 -5.23 6.51
C ALA A 311 -5.60 -6.63 6.42
N ASN A 312 -4.86 -6.93 5.35
CA ASN A 312 -4.38 -8.27 5.08
C ASN A 312 -2.93 -8.51 5.52
N LEU A 313 -2.15 -7.50 5.91
CA LEU A 313 -0.82 -7.72 6.50
C LEU A 313 -0.91 -8.12 7.98
N PHE A 314 -0.17 -9.15 8.38
CA PHE A 314 -0.11 -9.60 9.78
C PHE A 314 1.24 -10.24 10.13
N GLY A 315 1.45 -10.50 11.43
CA GLY A 315 2.55 -11.33 11.92
C GLY A 315 3.93 -10.65 12.01
N SER A 316 4.05 -9.37 11.63
CA SER A 316 5.31 -8.63 11.74
C SER A 316 5.83 -8.57 13.17
N LYS A 317 7.17 -8.66 13.32
CA LYS A 317 7.85 -8.42 14.59
C LYS A 317 7.96 -6.93 14.97
N ASN A 318 7.92 -6.03 13.97
CA ASN A 318 8.19 -4.60 14.15
C ASN A 318 6.96 -3.73 13.96
N LEU A 319 6.02 -4.14 13.10
CA LEU A 319 4.77 -3.45 12.84
C LEU A 319 3.66 -3.98 13.76
N SER A 320 2.71 -3.11 14.08
CA SER A 320 1.59 -3.39 14.99
C SER A 320 0.50 -2.33 14.79
N SER A 321 -0.58 -2.40 15.57
CA SER A 321 -1.64 -1.37 15.60
C SER A 321 -1.17 0.02 16.04
N ALA A 322 0.10 0.19 16.43
CA ALA A 322 0.69 1.51 16.64
C ALA A 322 1.23 2.14 15.33
N HIS A 323 1.24 1.39 14.23
CA HIS A 323 1.84 1.79 12.96
C HIS A 323 0.82 1.76 11.82
N TYR A 324 0.03 0.69 11.72
CA TYR A 324 -0.98 0.58 10.67
C TYR A 324 -2.26 -0.05 11.20
N HIS A 325 -3.36 0.18 10.48
CA HIS A 325 -4.68 -0.28 10.86
C HIS A 325 -5.37 -1.00 9.69
N PRO A 326 -6.14 -2.07 9.93
CA PRO A 326 -6.94 -2.70 8.88
C PRO A 326 -7.89 -1.76 8.16
N ALA A 327 -8.65 -0.99 8.95
CA ALA A 327 -9.61 -0.03 8.44
C ALA A 327 -9.78 1.13 9.42
N LEU A 328 -10.36 2.22 8.92
CA LEU A 328 -10.78 3.35 9.73
C LEU A 328 -12.20 3.80 9.40
N ILE A 329 -12.82 4.49 10.35
CA ILE A 329 -14.05 5.27 10.15
C ILE A 329 -13.68 6.73 10.41
N GLY A 330 -13.71 7.56 9.38
CA GLY A 330 -13.52 9.00 9.48
C GLY A 330 -14.83 9.75 9.45
N VAL A 331 -14.98 10.76 10.30
CA VAL A 331 -16.16 11.64 10.31
C VAL A 331 -15.78 13.02 9.84
N ALA A 332 -16.49 13.55 8.85
CA ALA A 332 -16.36 14.92 8.37
C ALA A 332 -17.75 15.50 8.10
N LYS A 333 -18.08 16.64 8.70
CA LYS A 333 -19.40 17.29 8.57
C LYS A 333 -20.57 16.34 8.82
N GLY A 334 -20.39 15.40 9.74
CA GLY A 334 -21.35 14.33 10.07
C GLY A 334 -21.39 13.13 9.12
N LEU A 335 -20.74 13.17 7.95
CA LEU A 335 -20.60 12.01 7.07
C LEU A 335 -19.57 11.03 7.63
N ARG A 336 -19.96 9.75 7.78
CA ARG A 336 -19.07 8.67 8.21
C ARG A 336 -18.52 7.96 6.98
N VAL A 337 -17.22 8.07 6.75
CA VAL A 337 -16.51 7.44 5.64
C VAL A 337 -15.68 6.29 6.19
N GLY A 338 -16.02 5.07 5.79
CA GLY A 338 -15.21 3.89 6.08
C GLY A 338 -14.11 3.74 5.04
N ILE A 339 -12.87 3.50 5.47
CA ILE A 339 -11.74 3.23 4.55
C ILE A 339 -11.11 1.90 4.95
N ILE A 340 -11.02 0.97 4.00
CA ILE A 340 -10.37 -0.35 4.16
C ILE A 340 -9.08 -0.36 3.35
N GLY A 341 -7.96 -0.71 3.98
CA GLY A 341 -6.68 -0.87 3.29
C GLY A 341 -6.45 -2.31 2.82
N LEU A 342 -5.97 -2.51 1.59
CA LEU A 342 -5.51 -3.84 1.12
C LEU A 342 -4.18 -3.72 0.39
N THR A 343 -3.25 -4.61 0.69
CA THR A 343 -1.89 -4.66 0.11
C THR A 343 -1.73 -5.90 -0.75
N THR A 344 -1.10 -5.79 -1.92
CA THR A 344 -0.75 -6.94 -2.76
C THR A 344 0.14 -7.93 -2.02
N LYS A 345 0.12 -9.21 -2.44
CA LYS A 345 1.18 -10.17 -2.06
C LYS A 345 2.29 -10.22 -3.11
N HIS A 346 1.98 -9.80 -4.33
CA HIS A 346 2.91 -9.80 -5.44
C HIS A 346 3.99 -8.76 -5.16
N GLU A 347 5.25 -9.14 -5.42
CA GLU A 347 6.41 -8.24 -5.29
C GLU A 347 6.62 -7.65 -3.88
N THR A 348 5.88 -8.14 -2.88
CA THR A 348 5.99 -7.70 -1.49
C THR A 348 7.01 -8.56 -0.75
N LEU A 349 7.96 -7.92 -0.05
CA LEU A 349 8.96 -8.60 0.76
C LEU A 349 8.38 -9.16 2.07
N LEU A 350 7.74 -10.33 1.96
CA LEU A 350 7.17 -11.09 3.07
C LEU A 350 8.14 -12.17 3.55
N LYS A 351 8.01 -12.60 4.81
CA LYS A 351 8.79 -13.70 5.42
C LYS A 351 10.31 -13.58 5.25
N THR A 352 10.83 -12.35 5.31
CA THR A 352 12.27 -12.11 5.25
C THR A 352 12.98 -12.73 6.46
N LYS A 353 14.31 -12.87 6.39
CA LYS A 353 15.11 -13.38 7.52
C LYS A 353 14.92 -12.50 8.76
N GLU A 354 14.76 -11.21 8.54
CA GLU A 354 14.55 -10.21 9.56
C GLU A 354 13.14 -10.34 10.14
N ASP A 355 12.11 -10.58 9.33
CA ASP A 355 10.72 -10.68 9.78
C ASP A 355 10.01 -11.94 9.26
N PRO A 356 10.38 -13.15 9.76
CA PRO A 356 9.99 -14.43 9.15
C PRO A 356 8.51 -14.77 9.32
N LYS A 357 7.77 -14.00 10.12
CA LYS A 357 6.33 -14.18 10.38
C LYS A 357 5.47 -13.15 9.69
N LEU A 358 6.05 -12.10 9.10
CA LEU A 358 5.31 -11.16 8.27
C LEU A 358 4.73 -11.90 7.07
N ASP A 359 3.41 -11.85 6.93
CA ASP A 359 2.68 -12.45 5.82
C ASP A 359 1.46 -11.61 5.46
N ALA A 360 0.84 -11.96 4.33
CA ALA A 360 -0.37 -11.33 3.85
C ALA A 360 -1.49 -12.37 3.72
N GLY A 361 -2.69 -12.04 4.20
CA GLY A 361 -3.91 -12.86 4.13
C GLY A 361 -4.55 -12.86 2.74
N GLU A 362 -5.50 -13.75 2.51
CA GLU A 362 -6.27 -13.75 1.25
C GLU A 362 -7.15 -12.50 1.13
N LEU A 363 -7.05 -11.81 -0.01
CA LEU A 363 -7.65 -10.50 -0.22
C LEU A 363 -9.18 -10.51 -0.07
N LEU A 364 -9.87 -11.41 -0.78
CA LEU A 364 -11.34 -11.44 -0.76
C LEU A 364 -11.91 -11.86 0.60
N LYS A 365 -11.27 -12.83 1.26
CA LYS A 365 -11.65 -13.23 2.62
C LYS A 365 -11.41 -12.10 3.62
N THR A 366 -10.26 -11.43 3.52
CA THR A 366 -9.94 -10.30 4.40
C THR A 366 -10.91 -9.13 4.19
N LEU A 367 -11.28 -8.86 2.93
CA LEU A 367 -12.31 -7.88 2.58
C LEU A 367 -13.65 -8.23 3.22
N GLU A 368 -14.12 -9.48 3.06
CA GLU A 368 -15.37 -9.97 3.66
C GLU A 368 -15.37 -9.78 5.19
N ASN A 369 -14.28 -10.19 5.84
CA ASN A 369 -14.09 -10.06 7.28
C ASN A 369 -14.15 -8.59 7.72
N THR A 370 -13.52 -7.69 6.96
CA THR A 370 -13.38 -6.28 7.36
C THR A 370 -14.62 -5.45 7.04
N ILE A 371 -15.22 -5.65 5.86
CA ILE A 371 -16.36 -4.85 5.40
C ILE A 371 -17.59 -5.08 6.27
N SER A 372 -17.74 -6.26 6.88
CA SER A 372 -18.84 -6.56 7.81
C SER A 372 -18.91 -5.59 8.99
N TYR A 373 -17.77 -5.18 9.54
CA TYR A 373 -17.70 -4.19 10.63
C TYR A 373 -17.76 -2.75 10.11
N VAL A 374 -17.09 -2.48 8.99
CA VAL A 374 -17.03 -1.13 8.40
C VAL A 374 -18.40 -0.69 7.93
N ASP A 375 -19.19 -1.60 7.33
CA ASP A 375 -20.52 -1.30 6.84
C ASP A 375 -21.35 -0.71 7.99
N GLU A 376 -21.53 -1.40 9.11
CA GLU A 376 -22.37 -0.92 10.22
C GLU A 376 -22.01 0.49 10.74
N LEU A 377 -20.74 0.88 10.62
CA LEU A 377 -20.21 2.15 11.14
C LEU A 377 -20.09 3.27 10.10
N ALA A 378 -20.24 2.96 8.81
CA ALA A 378 -20.05 3.91 7.71
C ALA A 378 -21.34 4.23 6.93
N ASP A 379 -21.31 5.37 6.25
CA ASP A 379 -22.32 5.81 5.28
C ASP A 379 -21.81 5.68 3.83
N VAL A 380 -20.51 5.84 3.61
CA VAL A 380 -19.78 5.63 2.34
C VAL A 380 -18.54 4.81 2.62
N ILE A 381 -18.17 3.89 1.72
CA ILE A 381 -16.99 3.03 1.87
C ILE A 381 -15.98 3.33 0.76
N ILE A 382 -14.71 3.44 1.12
CA ILE A 382 -13.58 3.54 0.20
C ILE A 382 -12.72 2.31 0.42
N LEU A 383 -12.52 1.51 -0.63
CA LEU A 383 -11.51 0.48 -0.65
C LEU A 383 -10.24 1.13 -1.18
N LEU A 384 -9.29 1.41 -0.30
CA LEU A 384 -7.99 2.00 -0.64
C LEU A 384 -7.01 0.84 -0.81
N THR A 385 -6.69 0.50 -2.04
CA THR A 385 -5.99 -0.75 -2.38
C THR A 385 -4.66 -0.45 -3.04
N HIS A 386 -3.68 -1.29 -2.75
CA HIS A 386 -2.43 -1.39 -3.47
C HIS A 386 -2.30 -2.82 -4.02
N VAL A 387 -3.26 -3.19 -4.86
CA VAL A 387 -3.42 -4.57 -5.38
C VAL A 387 -3.26 -4.61 -6.89
N GLY A 388 -3.78 -3.61 -7.61
CA GLY A 388 -3.62 -3.47 -9.06
C GLY A 388 -4.91 -3.74 -9.82
N TYR A 389 -5.22 -2.84 -10.76
CA TYR A 389 -6.25 -3.07 -11.77
C TYR A 389 -5.80 -4.11 -12.80
N ASN A 390 -6.23 -5.35 -12.58
CA ASN A 390 -5.69 -6.51 -13.27
C ASN A 390 -6.03 -6.58 -14.76
N GLY A 391 -7.14 -6.05 -15.29
CA GLY A 391 -7.40 -6.02 -16.74
C GLY A 391 -7.07 -7.34 -17.48
N GLU A 392 -6.07 -7.33 -18.37
CA GLU A 392 -5.49 -8.54 -19.01
C GLU A 392 -4.19 -9.06 -18.33
N HIS A 393 -3.70 -8.38 -17.29
CA HIS A 393 -2.55 -8.79 -16.49
C HIS A 393 -2.86 -10.02 -15.64
N PRO A 394 -1.89 -10.96 -15.49
CA PRO A 394 -2.10 -12.24 -14.81
C PRO A 394 -1.97 -12.10 -13.28
N LEU A 395 -2.86 -11.32 -12.64
CA LEU A 395 -3.04 -11.35 -11.18
C LEU A 395 -4.17 -12.34 -10.83
N ASP A 396 -3.96 -13.15 -9.79
CA ASP A 396 -4.98 -14.12 -9.34
C ASP A 396 -6.25 -13.41 -8.80
N VAL A 397 -6.06 -12.29 -8.10
CA VAL A 397 -7.11 -11.40 -7.59
C VAL A 397 -6.61 -9.97 -7.68
N GLY A 398 -7.26 -9.13 -8.48
CA GLY A 398 -6.99 -7.70 -8.59
C GLY A 398 -8.16 -6.84 -8.11
N ASP A 399 -8.09 -5.53 -8.42
CA ASP A 399 -9.13 -4.58 -8.06
C ASP A 399 -10.49 -4.89 -8.72
N ILE A 400 -10.51 -5.61 -9.85
CA ILE A 400 -11.76 -6.05 -10.51
C ILE A 400 -12.51 -7.04 -9.61
N GLU A 401 -11.85 -8.12 -9.16
CA GLU A 401 -12.48 -9.11 -8.30
C GLU A 401 -12.85 -8.54 -6.93
N ILE A 402 -12.03 -7.62 -6.40
CA ILE A 402 -12.35 -6.86 -5.17
C ILE A 402 -13.63 -6.05 -5.35
N ALA A 403 -13.76 -5.29 -6.43
CA ALA A 403 -14.95 -4.50 -6.73
C ALA A 403 -16.20 -5.38 -6.90
N GLU A 404 -16.08 -6.52 -7.59
CA GLU A 404 -17.17 -7.48 -7.78
C GLU A 404 -17.61 -8.17 -6.47
N ALA A 405 -16.67 -8.46 -5.57
CA ALA A 405 -16.96 -9.01 -4.26
C ALA A 405 -17.66 -7.96 -3.39
N ALA A 406 -17.11 -6.74 -3.33
CA ALA A 406 -17.64 -5.64 -2.53
C ALA A 406 -19.08 -5.26 -2.93
N ALA A 407 -19.39 -5.29 -4.23
CA ALA A 407 -20.73 -5.04 -4.76
C ALA A 407 -21.82 -5.97 -4.17
N LYS A 408 -21.43 -7.16 -3.70
CA LYS A 408 -22.33 -8.17 -3.11
C LYS A 408 -22.41 -8.05 -1.58
N MET A 409 -21.49 -7.32 -0.96
CA MET A 409 -21.32 -7.23 0.49
C MET A 409 -22.01 -6.01 1.10
N THR A 410 -22.24 -4.95 0.32
CA THR A 410 -22.88 -3.72 0.79
C THR A 410 -23.82 -3.10 -0.25
N ALA A 411 -24.86 -2.42 0.22
CA ALA A 411 -25.72 -1.56 -0.59
C ALA A 411 -25.33 -0.07 -0.51
N LYS A 412 -24.27 0.27 0.22
CA LYS A 412 -23.80 1.64 0.42
C LYS A 412 -22.97 2.12 -0.77
N PRO A 413 -22.88 3.44 -0.99
CA PRO A 413 -21.92 3.99 -1.95
C PRO A 413 -20.51 3.48 -1.62
N ILE A 414 -19.87 2.85 -2.60
CA ILE A 414 -18.54 2.26 -2.46
C ILE A 414 -17.69 2.54 -3.72
N VAL A 415 -16.39 2.77 -3.54
CA VAL A 415 -15.40 2.99 -4.60
C VAL A 415 -14.10 2.27 -4.27
N VAL A 416 -13.42 1.75 -5.29
CA VAL A 416 -12.03 1.28 -5.20
C VAL A 416 -11.10 2.38 -5.71
N ILE A 417 -10.10 2.72 -4.91
CA ILE A 417 -8.99 3.62 -5.26
C ILE A 417 -7.71 2.80 -5.15
N GLY A 418 -7.16 2.44 -6.30
CA GLY A 418 -6.05 1.48 -6.46
C GLY A 418 -4.68 2.12 -6.75
N GLY A 419 -3.67 1.25 -6.84
CA GLY A 419 -2.28 1.50 -7.22
C GLY A 419 -1.61 0.21 -7.70
N HIS A 420 -0.27 0.11 -7.68
CA HIS A 420 0.58 -1.04 -8.04
C HIS A 420 0.91 -1.19 -9.53
N LEU A 421 -0.07 -1.06 -10.44
CA LEU A 421 0.15 -1.29 -11.88
C LEU A 421 0.46 -0.02 -12.69
N HIS A 422 0.46 1.14 -12.04
CA HIS A 422 0.82 2.44 -12.61
C HIS A 422 -0.11 2.90 -13.76
N LEU A 423 -1.35 2.44 -13.78
CA LEU A 423 -2.28 2.68 -14.87
C LEU A 423 -3.05 3.99 -14.67
N PRO A 424 -3.07 4.89 -15.68
CA PRO A 424 -3.99 6.02 -15.66
C PRO A 424 -5.38 5.53 -16.08
N ILE A 425 -6.24 5.19 -15.12
CA ILE A 425 -7.60 4.70 -15.37
C ILE A 425 -8.57 5.89 -15.40
N ASN A 426 -9.57 5.83 -16.28
CA ASN A 426 -10.59 6.88 -16.45
C ASN A 426 -10.04 8.22 -16.99
N THR A 427 -9.08 8.18 -17.93
CA THR A 427 -8.52 9.38 -18.59
C THR A 427 -9.57 10.21 -19.34
N GLU A 428 -10.60 9.58 -19.88
CA GLU A 428 -11.74 10.25 -20.54
C GLU A 428 -12.82 10.74 -19.55
N GLY A 429 -12.58 10.54 -18.26
CA GLY A 429 -13.54 10.76 -17.19
C GLY A 429 -14.52 9.60 -17.01
N LEU A 430 -15.12 9.57 -15.84
CA LEU A 430 -16.09 8.56 -15.42
C LEU A 430 -17.36 9.26 -14.90
N ASN A 431 -18.52 8.69 -15.22
CA ASN A 431 -19.82 9.18 -14.77
C ASN A 431 -20.71 7.97 -14.43
N VAL A 432 -21.01 7.80 -13.14
CA VAL A 432 -21.75 6.64 -12.60
C VAL A 432 -23.00 7.12 -11.85
N VAL A 433 -24.13 6.49 -12.16
CA VAL A 433 -25.46 6.72 -11.55
C VAL A 433 -26.09 5.43 -11.03
N ASP A 434 -25.36 4.30 -11.06
CA ASP A 434 -25.84 2.94 -10.78
C ASP A 434 -25.03 2.25 -9.66
N THR A 435 -25.42 1.04 -9.26
CA THR A 435 -24.82 0.22 -8.20
C THR A 435 -23.49 -0.45 -8.57
N SER A 436 -22.84 -0.06 -9.68
CA SER A 436 -21.50 -0.55 -10.00
C SER A 436 -20.47 0.09 -9.06
N VAL A 437 -19.46 -0.69 -8.68
CA VAL A 437 -18.34 -0.20 -7.85
C VAL A 437 -17.27 0.38 -8.79
N PRO A 438 -17.09 1.71 -8.86
CA PRO A 438 -16.05 2.31 -9.68
C PRO A 438 -14.65 1.94 -9.17
N ILE A 439 -13.71 1.80 -10.10
CA ILE A 439 -12.29 1.57 -9.83
C ILE A 439 -11.49 2.75 -10.41
N LEU A 440 -10.66 3.37 -9.58
CA LEU A 440 -9.89 4.58 -9.90
C LEU A 440 -8.40 4.36 -9.64
N GLU A 441 -7.53 4.86 -10.53
CA GLU A 441 -6.07 4.83 -10.38
C GLU A 441 -5.48 6.02 -11.17
N ALA A 442 -4.44 6.68 -10.64
CA ALA A 442 -3.95 7.98 -11.12
C ALA A 442 -2.60 7.88 -11.88
N GLY A 443 -2.32 6.74 -12.52
CA GLY A 443 -1.02 6.50 -13.15
C GLY A 443 0.06 6.27 -12.10
N ALA A 444 1.25 6.82 -12.27
CA ALA A 444 2.31 6.79 -11.25
C ALA A 444 3.20 8.02 -11.34
N LYS A 445 4.15 8.15 -10.40
CA LYS A 445 5.24 9.16 -10.36
C LYS A 445 4.73 10.58 -10.54
N GLY A 446 3.56 10.86 -9.95
CA GLY A 446 2.87 12.15 -10.06
C GLY A 446 2.60 12.57 -11.51
N SER A 447 2.22 11.62 -12.37
CA SER A 447 1.75 11.93 -13.72
C SER A 447 0.38 12.63 -13.69
N HIS A 448 -0.49 12.21 -12.78
CA HIS A 448 -1.82 12.79 -12.59
C HIS A 448 -2.16 12.91 -11.10
N LEU A 449 -3.15 13.75 -10.80
CA LEU A 449 -3.92 13.75 -9.58
C LEU A 449 -5.34 13.28 -9.92
N GLY A 450 -5.80 12.19 -9.28
CA GLY A 450 -7.18 11.73 -9.42
C GLY A 450 -8.14 12.61 -8.63
N GLU A 451 -9.31 12.90 -9.21
CA GLU A 451 -10.41 13.61 -8.55
C GLU A 451 -11.70 12.80 -8.75
N ALA A 452 -12.32 12.40 -7.64
CA ALA A 452 -13.64 11.80 -7.62
C ALA A 452 -14.60 12.67 -6.80
N ILE A 453 -15.82 12.88 -7.30
CA ILE A 453 -16.86 13.68 -6.65
C ILE A 453 -18.10 12.82 -6.51
N TYR A 454 -18.44 12.51 -5.26
CA TYR A 454 -19.71 11.91 -4.86
C TYR A 454 -20.71 13.01 -4.50
N SER A 455 -21.77 13.13 -5.28
CA SER A 455 -22.99 13.84 -4.92
C SER A 455 -23.92 12.90 -4.18
N LEU A 456 -24.06 13.07 -2.87
CA LEU A 456 -24.85 12.22 -1.98
C LEU A 456 -26.15 12.91 -1.59
N LEU A 457 -27.28 12.25 -1.84
CA LEU A 457 -28.61 12.75 -1.52
C LEU A 457 -29.33 11.81 -0.55
N PRO A 458 -29.54 12.23 0.71
CA PRO A 458 -30.34 11.50 1.69
C PRO A 458 -31.81 11.39 1.27
N THR A 459 -32.32 10.16 1.24
CA THR A 459 -33.72 9.79 0.97
C THR A 459 -34.30 8.92 2.08
N ASP A 460 -35.57 8.53 1.95
CA ASP A 460 -36.22 7.57 2.85
C ASP A 460 -35.66 6.14 2.69
N GLU A 461 -35.04 5.85 1.54
CA GLU A 461 -34.53 4.53 1.16
C GLU A 461 -33.01 4.40 1.37
N GLY A 462 -32.32 5.48 1.73
CA GLY A 462 -30.86 5.51 1.93
C GLY A 462 -30.20 6.72 1.29
N LEU A 463 -28.91 6.61 0.98
CA LEU A 463 -28.18 7.62 0.21
C LEU A 463 -28.27 7.26 -1.28
N ARG A 464 -28.95 8.09 -2.07
CA ARG A 464 -28.75 8.06 -3.52
C ARG A 464 -27.46 8.80 -3.83
N TYR A 465 -26.72 8.31 -4.82
CA TYR A 465 -25.44 8.91 -5.15
C TYR A 465 -25.23 9.02 -6.66
N HIS A 466 -24.37 9.95 -7.02
CA HIS A 466 -23.83 10.13 -8.35
C HIS A 466 -22.33 10.37 -8.20
N LEU A 467 -21.52 9.58 -8.91
CA LEU A 467 -20.08 9.74 -8.92
C LEU A 467 -19.62 10.25 -10.28
N THR A 468 -18.79 11.28 -10.26
CA THR A 468 -17.95 11.65 -11.39
C THR A 468 -16.49 11.53 -11.00
N ALA A 469 -15.64 11.06 -11.89
CA ALA A 469 -14.21 11.04 -11.67
C ALA A 469 -13.42 11.47 -12.91
N ARG A 470 -12.22 12.01 -12.71
CA ARG A 470 -11.29 12.39 -13.77
C ARG A 470 -9.85 12.36 -13.28
N LEU A 471 -8.91 12.33 -14.22
CA LEU A 471 -7.49 12.54 -13.95
C LEU A 471 -7.09 13.97 -14.34
N ILE A 472 -6.43 14.67 -13.42
CA ILE A 472 -5.85 15.99 -13.63
C ILE A 472 -4.36 15.78 -13.96
N PRO A 473 -3.91 15.98 -15.21
CA PRO A 473 -2.50 15.80 -15.56
C PRO A 473 -1.65 16.87 -14.87
N LEU A 474 -0.53 16.46 -14.27
CA LEU A 474 0.44 17.39 -13.72
C LEU A 474 1.39 17.87 -14.82
N LYS A 475 1.64 19.17 -14.82
CA LYS A 475 2.46 19.80 -15.85
C LYS A 475 3.94 19.54 -15.60
N LYS A 476 4.72 19.45 -16.66
CA LYS A 476 6.19 19.40 -16.58
C LYS A 476 6.75 20.82 -16.62
N ARG A 477 7.88 21.07 -15.97
CA ARG A 477 8.60 22.34 -16.07
C ARG A 477 9.44 22.39 -17.35
N ASP A 478 9.37 23.51 -18.05
CA ASP A 478 10.31 23.86 -19.13
C ASP A 478 10.58 25.37 -19.18
N ASP A 479 11.58 25.85 -18.42
CA ASP A 479 12.02 27.25 -18.32
C ASP A 479 12.47 27.88 -19.65
N ARG A 480 12.65 27.04 -20.68
CA ARG A 480 13.00 27.49 -22.03
C ARG A 480 11.78 28.01 -22.77
N VAL A 481 10.58 27.53 -22.44
CA VAL A 481 9.30 27.96 -23.03
C VAL A 481 8.92 29.32 -22.46
N LYS A 482 8.76 30.32 -23.32
CA LYS A 482 8.53 31.71 -22.92
C LYS A 482 7.04 32.06 -22.93
N PRO A 483 6.59 33.10 -22.19
CA PRO A 483 5.17 33.45 -22.08
C PRO A 483 4.46 33.75 -23.40
N ASP A 484 5.19 34.07 -24.46
CA ASP A 484 4.67 34.30 -25.81
C ASP A 484 4.55 33.02 -26.65
N ASP A 485 5.03 31.88 -26.15
CA ASP A 485 4.89 30.58 -26.80
C ASP A 485 3.43 30.06 -26.69
N PRO A 486 2.82 29.58 -27.79
CA PRO A 486 1.46 29.03 -27.76
C PRO A 486 1.27 27.85 -26.79
N THR A 487 2.35 27.12 -26.47
CA THR A 487 2.36 25.97 -25.56
C THR A 487 2.70 26.34 -24.11
N TYR A 488 2.92 27.62 -23.80
CA TYR A 488 3.35 28.07 -22.47
C TYR A 488 2.48 27.50 -21.35
N ASN A 489 1.16 27.55 -21.52
CA ASN A 489 0.21 27.08 -20.48
C ASN A 489 0.20 25.56 -20.27
N ASP A 490 0.81 24.78 -21.17
CA ASP A 490 0.94 23.32 -21.05
C ASP A 490 2.07 22.91 -20.08
N TYR A 491 2.95 23.86 -19.72
CA TYR A 491 4.05 23.67 -18.79
C TYR A 491 3.75 24.27 -17.41
N GLU A 492 4.45 23.77 -16.40
CA GLU A 492 4.38 24.23 -15.01
C GLU A 492 4.94 25.66 -14.90
N HIS A 493 4.20 26.53 -14.21
CA HIS A 493 4.66 27.84 -13.77
C HIS A 493 4.49 27.99 -12.26
N ASP A 494 5.10 29.03 -11.68
CA ASP A 494 5.09 29.24 -10.23
C ASP A 494 3.66 29.39 -9.65
N ASP A 495 2.70 29.86 -10.46
CA ASP A 495 1.29 29.96 -10.08
C ASP A 495 0.55 28.61 -10.03
N ASP A 496 1.11 27.55 -10.65
CA ASP A 496 0.61 26.18 -10.56
C ASP A 496 1.05 25.50 -9.24
N LEU A 497 1.91 26.14 -8.43
CA LEU A 497 2.52 25.58 -7.24
C LEU A 497 1.98 26.20 -5.94
N ASP A 498 1.94 25.40 -4.88
CA ASP A 498 1.84 25.94 -3.52
C ASP A 498 3.25 26.40 -3.08
N MET A 499 3.59 27.65 -3.41
CA MET A 499 4.90 28.24 -3.11
C MET A 499 5.22 28.29 -1.62
N ASP A 500 4.20 28.37 -0.77
CA ASP A 500 4.36 28.39 0.68
C ASP A 500 4.71 26.99 1.20
N PHE A 501 4.07 25.95 0.67
CA PHE A 501 4.42 24.56 0.91
C PHE A 501 5.83 24.24 0.40
N GLU A 502 6.15 24.64 -0.84
CA GLU A 502 7.50 24.48 -1.41
C GLU A 502 8.57 25.05 -0.49
N LYS A 503 8.39 26.30 -0.06
CA LYS A 503 9.38 26.98 0.78
C LYS A 503 9.50 26.39 2.18
N LYS A 504 8.40 25.99 2.80
CA LYS A 504 8.37 25.59 4.23
C LYS A 504 8.59 24.10 4.46
N VAL A 505 8.26 23.28 3.47
CA VAL A 505 8.26 21.81 3.60
C VAL A 505 9.27 21.20 2.66
N MET A 506 9.17 21.50 1.36
CA MET A 506 9.99 20.84 0.34
C MET A 506 11.44 21.34 0.33
N ALA A 507 11.67 22.66 0.41
CA ALA A 507 13.02 23.23 0.42
C ALA A 507 13.92 22.69 1.55
N PRO A 508 13.43 22.51 2.80
CA PRO A 508 14.20 21.80 3.84
C PRO A 508 14.51 20.34 3.50
N LEU A 509 13.58 19.61 2.88
CA LEU A 509 13.82 18.23 2.45
C LEU A 509 14.88 18.17 1.34
N TYR A 510 14.81 19.08 0.36
CA TYR A 510 15.84 19.20 -0.67
C TYR A 510 17.21 19.55 -0.09
N ALA A 511 17.28 20.45 0.89
CA ALA A 511 18.55 20.79 1.52
C ALA A 511 19.18 19.61 2.26
N LYS A 512 18.38 18.73 2.89
CA LYS A 512 18.86 17.47 3.48
C LYS A 512 19.38 16.52 2.40
N LEU A 513 18.59 16.32 1.35
CA LEU A 513 18.96 15.46 0.22
C LEU A 513 20.24 15.95 -0.46
N ASP A 514 20.37 17.25 -0.72
CA ASP A 514 21.60 17.86 -1.27
C ASP A 514 22.82 17.59 -0.38
N GLY A 515 22.61 17.52 0.94
CA GLY A 515 23.66 17.12 1.89
C GLY A 515 24.09 15.68 1.66
N LYS A 516 23.14 14.75 1.54
CA LYS A 516 23.41 13.33 1.24
C LYS A 516 24.05 13.11 -0.11
N LEU A 517 23.52 13.77 -1.14
CA LEU A 517 24.01 13.64 -2.51
C LEU A 517 25.46 14.10 -2.68
N LYS A 518 25.97 14.96 -1.78
CA LYS A 518 27.38 15.40 -1.74
C LYS A 518 28.29 14.49 -0.92
N GLU A 519 27.76 13.48 -0.24
CA GLU A 519 28.59 12.52 0.50
C GLU A 519 29.45 11.74 -0.50
N VAL A 520 30.75 11.69 -0.21
CA VAL A 520 31.74 10.90 -0.95
C VAL A 520 31.53 9.43 -0.61
N ILE A 521 31.29 8.61 -1.63
CA ILE A 521 31.10 7.16 -1.49
C ILE A 521 32.33 6.36 -1.87
N GLY A 522 33.27 6.97 -2.62
CA GLY A 522 34.52 6.35 -3.03
C GLY A 522 35.38 7.31 -3.86
N GLU A 523 36.39 6.78 -4.55
CA GLU A 523 37.34 7.52 -5.37
C GLU A 523 37.48 6.86 -6.75
N ALA A 524 37.54 7.67 -7.80
CA ALA A 524 37.74 7.20 -9.16
C ALA A 524 39.22 7.01 -9.47
N GLY A 525 39.56 5.90 -10.14
CA GLY A 525 40.90 5.67 -10.68
C GLY A 525 41.31 6.68 -11.75
N GLY A 526 42.54 6.54 -12.25
CA GLY A 526 43.13 7.50 -13.19
C GLY A 526 42.83 7.26 -14.67
N SER A 527 41.97 6.29 -15.02
CA SER A 527 41.70 5.91 -16.42
C SER A 527 40.70 6.85 -17.10
N ASP A 528 41.04 7.33 -18.30
CA ASP A 528 40.12 8.13 -19.13
C ASP A 528 38.87 7.34 -19.58
N ASP A 529 38.93 6.00 -19.53
CA ASP A 529 37.79 5.12 -19.83
C ASP A 529 36.66 5.23 -18.79
N LEU A 530 36.92 5.83 -17.63
CA LEU A 530 35.90 6.08 -16.61
C LEU A 530 34.96 7.22 -16.98
N THR A 531 35.36 8.12 -17.88
CA THR A 531 34.63 9.36 -18.17
C THR A 531 33.24 9.11 -18.76
N THR A 532 32.31 10.03 -18.52
CA THR A 532 30.97 10.00 -19.14
C THR A 532 31.04 9.97 -20.66
N THR A 533 31.92 10.77 -21.26
CA THR A 533 32.09 10.83 -22.72
C THR A 533 32.46 9.47 -23.30
N GLN A 534 33.41 8.77 -22.67
CA GLN A 534 33.89 7.49 -23.17
C GLN A 534 32.83 6.38 -23.00
N ASN A 535 32.17 6.31 -21.83
CA ASN A 535 31.12 5.32 -21.59
C ASN A 535 29.91 5.49 -22.51
N ILE A 536 29.48 6.73 -22.79
CA ILE A 536 28.41 6.99 -23.76
C ILE A 536 28.82 6.59 -25.17
N ALA A 537 30.09 6.80 -25.55
CA ALA A 537 30.59 6.42 -26.87
C ALA A 537 30.64 4.90 -27.05
N ASP A 538 31.04 4.15 -26.02
CA ASP A 538 31.32 2.72 -26.13
C ASP A 538 30.09 1.82 -25.94
N ARG A 539 29.11 2.23 -25.11
CA ARG A 539 28.05 1.34 -24.58
C ARG A 539 27.22 0.60 -25.62
N TYR A 540 27.14 1.08 -26.86
CA TYR A 540 26.38 0.42 -27.94
C TYR A 540 27.25 -0.25 -29.01
N VAL A 541 28.56 -0.02 -29.01
CA VAL A 541 29.48 -0.47 -30.07
C VAL A 541 30.53 -1.46 -29.59
N GLY A 542 30.62 -1.70 -28.28
CA GLY A 542 31.60 -2.61 -27.70
C GLY A 542 31.53 -2.63 -26.18
N GLU A 543 32.67 -2.92 -25.55
CA GLU A 543 32.84 -3.02 -24.10
C GLU A 543 32.95 -1.64 -23.42
N THR A 544 32.31 -1.46 -22.27
CA THR A 544 32.43 -0.25 -21.43
C THR A 544 32.94 -0.63 -20.04
N VAL A 545 33.86 0.20 -19.54
CA VAL A 545 34.44 0.08 -18.19
C VAL A 545 33.36 0.13 -17.10
N MET A 546 32.37 1.01 -17.26
CA MET A 546 31.38 1.22 -16.22
C MET A 546 30.44 0.02 -16.09
N ALA A 547 29.97 -0.54 -17.21
CA ALA A 547 29.14 -1.74 -17.16
C ALA A 547 29.91 -2.95 -16.62
N ASN A 548 31.19 -3.06 -16.94
CA ASN A 548 32.07 -4.12 -16.43
C ASN A 548 32.16 -4.06 -14.89
N PHE A 549 32.49 -2.89 -14.36
CA PHE A 549 32.53 -2.62 -12.91
C PHE A 549 31.20 -2.94 -12.24
N MET A 550 30.09 -2.39 -12.76
CA MET A 550 28.75 -2.58 -12.20
C MET A 550 28.38 -4.05 -12.10
N ASN A 551 28.60 -4.83 -13.17
CA ASN A 551 28.26 -6.24 -13.17
C ASN A 551 29.17 -7.06 -12.23
N ASP A 552 30.46 -6.74 -12.12
CA ASP A 552 31.35 -7.42 -11.18
C ASP A 552 30.98 -7.12 -9.73
N ALA A 553 30.59 -5.88 -9.43
CA ALA A 553 30.09 -5.48 -8.12
C ALA A 553 28.86 -6.32 -7.71
N ILE A 554 27.91 -6.53 -8.62
CA ILE A 554 26.72 -7.37 -8.34
C ILE A 554 27.09 -8.83 -8.10
N VAL A 555 28.01 -9.40 -8.89
CA VAL A 555 28.51 -10.76 -8.63
C VAL A 555 29.14 -10.83 -7.24
N ALA A 556 29.98 -9.86 -6.87
CA ALA A 556 30.62 -9.82 -5.56
C ALA A 556 29.62 -9.67 -4.41
N GLN A 557 28.63 -8.78 -4.54
CA GLN A 557 27.60 -8.55 -3.53
C GLN A 557 26.60 -9.71 -3.39
N SER A 558 26.50 -10.59 -4.39
CA SER A 558 25.53 -11.70 -4.36
C SER A 558 25.67 -12.66 -3.18
N VAL A 559 26.81 -12.65 -2.48
CA VAL A 559 27.01 -13.39 -1.22
C VAL A 559 26.09 -12.89 -0.09
N ASN A 560 25.59 -11.65 -0.20
CA ASN A 560 24.70 -11.00 0.75
C ASN A 560 23.23 -11.08 0.33
N PHE A 561 22.92 -11.65 -0.85
CA PHE A 561 21.54 -11.70 -1.34
C PHE A 561 20.69 -12.63 -0.46
N PRO A 562 19.41 -12.29 -0.24
CA PRO A 562 18.52 -13.14 0.53
C PRO A 562 18.32 -14.48 -0.17
N GLU A 563 18.16 -15.54 0.62
CA GLU A 563 17.80 -16.85 0.08
C GLU A 563 16.37 -16.84 -0.47
N LYS A 564 16.13 -17.58 -1.56
CA LYS A 564 14.80 -17.83 -2.11
C LYS A 564 14.47 -19.31 -1.97
N ASP A 565 13.34 -19.63 -1.33
CA ASP A 565 12.90 -21.00 -1.07
C ASP A 565 13.98 -21.89 -0.38
N GLY A 566 14.73 -21.28 0.54
CA GLY A 566 15.84 -21.94 1.25
C GLY A 566 17.06 -22.27 0.38
N LYS A 567 17.18 -21.62 -0.78
CA LYS A 567 18.33 -21.74 -1.69
C LYS A 567 19.05 -20.41 -1.82
N SER A 568 20.38 -20.50 -1.87
CA SER A 568 21.24 -19.35 -2.14
C SER A 568 20.96 -18.78 -3.53
N GLN A 569 20.95 -17.45 -3.61
CA GLN A 569 20.86 -16.69 -4.87
C GLN A 569 22.24 -16.18 -5.32
N LEU A 570 23.33 -16.86 -4.95
CA LEU A 570 24.68 -16.49 -5.35
C LEU A 570 24.79 -16.48 -6.88
N VAL A 571 25.34 -15.41 -7.42
CA VAL A 571 25.32 -15.09 -8.86
C VAL A 571 26.61 -15.55 -9.52
N ASP A 572 26.49 -16.27 -10.64
CA ASP A 572 27.63 -16.69 -11.44
C ASP A 572 28.07 -15.57 -12.41
N ILE A 573 27.10 -14.92 -13.03
CA ILE A 573 27.32 -13.76 -13.92
C ILE A 573 26.21 -12.72 -13.75
N ALA A 574 26.57 -11.44 -13.83
CA ALA A 574 25.60 -10.34 -13.85
C ALA A 574 25.57 -9.70 -15.23
N VAL A 575 24.40 -9.16 -15.57
CA VAL A 575 24.09 -8.61 -16.87
C VAL A 575 23.36 -7.28 -16.70
N PHE A 576 23.74 -6.30 -17.52
CA PHE A 576 23.10 -4.99 -17.51
C PHE A 576 23.01 -4.43 -18.93
N ASN A 577 21.90 -3.78 -19.27
CA ASN A 577 21.70 -3.20 -20.60
C ASN A 577 22.46 -1.88 -20.76
N ALA A 578 22.91 -1.63 -21.99
CA ALA A 578 23.70 -0.47 -22.37
C ALA A 578 23.02 0.86 -22.03
N THR A 579 21.70 0.97 -22.21
CA THR A 579 20.96 2.20 -21.92
C THR A 579 20.92 2.54 -20.44
N GLY A 580 20.97 1.53 -19.57
CA GLY A 580 21.02 1.71 -18.14
C GLY A 580 22.29 2.43 -17.66
N VAL A 581 23.37 2.36 -18.44
CA VAL A 581 24.63 3.08 -18.19
C VAL A 581 24.53 4.48 -18.78
N ASN A 582 24.13 5.44 -17.97
CA ASN A 582 23.85 6.81 -18.39
C ASN A 582 25.10 7.71 -18.43
N GLY A 583 26.20 7.29 -17.80
CA GLY A 583 27.45 8.05 -17.81
C GLY A 583 28.61 7.30 -17.19
N GLY A 584 29.56 8.08 -16.68
CA GLY A 584 30.77 7.62 -16.02
C GLY A 584 31.16 8.58 -14.89
N VAL A 585 32.34 8.40 -14.31
CA VAL A 585 32.88 9.26 -13.25
C VAL A 585 34.13 10.00 -13.73
N GLU A 586 34.43 11.13 -13.12
CA GLU A 586 35.63 11.90 -13.47
C GLU A 586 36.90 11.22 -12.93
N PRO A 587 37.95 11.00 -13.74
CA PRO A 587 39.16 10.33 -13.29
C PRO A 587 39.91 11.10 -12.19
N ASN A 588 40.54 10.38 -11.27
CA ASN A 588 41.28 10.93 -10.11
C ASN A 588 40.45 11.93 -9.28
N SER A 589 39.18 11.62 -9.04
CA SER A 589 38.26 12.46 -8.28
C SER A 589 37.50 11.65 -7.22
N ASP A 590 37.02 12.36 -6.20
CA ASP A 590 36.03 11.80 -5.27
C ASP A 590 34.75 11.49 -6.05
N ILE A 591 34.17 10.32 -5.80
CA ILE A 591 32.87 9.92 -6.32
C ILE A 591 31.85 10.23 -5.24
N THR A 592 30.94 11.16 -5.50
CA THR A 592 29.79 11.42 -4.63
C THR A 592 28.59 10.53 -4.97
N PHE A 593 27.62 10.46 -4.06
CA PHE A 593 26.32 9.86 -4.37
C PHE A 593 25.68 10.45 -5.63
N ASN A 594 25.75 11.77 -5.81
CA ASN A 594 25.21 12.45 -6.98
C ASN A 594 25.90 12.04 -8.28
N ASP A 595 27.22 11.86 -8.23
CA ASP A 595 27.99 11.41 -9.40
C ASP A 595 27.53 10.00 -9.79
N TRP A 596 27.36 9.10 -8.81
CA TRP A 596 26.87 7.76 -9.09
C TRP A 596 25.42 7.71 -9.57
N TYR A 597 24.55 8.56 -9.02
CA TYR A 597 23.17 8.70 -9.51
C TYR A 597 23.14 9.17 -10.97
N SER A 598 24.13 9.94 -11.40
CA SER A 598 24.26 10.36 -12.81
C SER A 598 24.71 9.22 -13.73
N VAL A 599 25.50 8.27 -13.20
CA VAL A 599 25.92 7.04 -13.89
C VAL A 599 24.76 6.08 -14.08
N MET A 600 23.98 5.82 -13.03
CA MET A 600 22.83 4.90 -13.04
C MET A 600 21.63 5.53 -12.32
N PRO A 601 20.79 6.34 -13.01
CA PRO A 601 19.70 7.07 -12.37
C PRO A 601 18.49 6.19 -12.03
N TYR A 602 18.46 4.95 -12.53
CA TYR A 602 17.32 4.04 -12.44
C TYR A 602 17.35 3.25 -11.13
N ALA A 603 16.17 3.06 -10.53
CA ALA A 603 15.97 2.24 -9.34
C ALA A 603 15.54 0.81 -9.73
N ASP A 604 16.24 0.23 -10.70
CA ASP A 604 15.96 -1.12 -11.18
C ASP A 604 16.24 -2.15 -10.07
N MET A 605 15.37 -3.14 -9.94
CA MET A 605 15.52 -4.22 -8.97
C MET A 605 16.40 -5.34 -9.54
N ILE A 606 17.11 -6.06 -8.67
CA ILE A 606 17.95 -7.20 -9.06
C ILE A 606 17.08 -8.46 -9.09
N VAL A 607 17.06 -9.11 -10.24
CA VAL A 607 16.37 -10.39 -10.45
C VAL A 607 17.39 -11.45 -10.83
N VAL A 608 17.34 -12.59 -10.15
CA VAL A 608 18.20 -13.76 -10.42
C VAL A 608 17.43 -14.80 -11.22
N ILE A 609 17.94 -15.13 -12.40
CA ILE A 609 17.34 -16.10 -13.32
C ILE A 609 18.24 -17.33 -13.40
N PRO A 610 17.76 -18.53 -13.01
CA PRO A 610 18.46 -19.77 -13.28
C PRO A 610 18.43 -20.08 -14.79
N MET A 611 19.59 -19.99 -15.45
CA MET A 611 19.71 -20.21 -16.89
C MET A 611 20.63 -21.37 -17.20
N THR A 612 20.21 -22.24 -18.12
CA THR A 612 21.10 -23.27 -18.68
C THR A 612 22.19 -22.63 -19.54
N GLY A 613 23.34 -23.30 -19.68
CA GLY A 613 24.39 -22.85 -20.61
C GLY A 613 23.89 -22.70 -22.05
N GLN A 614 22.90 -23.50 -22.46
CA GLN A 614 22.22 -23.33 -23.75
C GLN A 614 21.43 -22.01 -23.83
N GLN A 615 20.65 -21.67 -22.80
CA GLN A 615 19.93 -20.39 -22.75
C GLN A 615 20.89 -19.19 -22.72
N ILE A 616 22.00 -19.28 -21.97
CA ILE A 616 23.05 -18.24 -21.96
C ILE A 616 23.65 -18.08 -23.36
N LYS A 617 23.96 -19.19 -24.03
CA LYS A 617 24.45 -19.17 -25.42
C LYS A 617 23.46 -18.49 -26.36
N ASP A 618 22.17 -18.82 -26.26
CA ASP A 618 21.14 -18.26 -27.13
C ASP A 618 20.93 -16.75 -26.86
N MET A 619 20.97 -16.33 -25.59
CA MET A 619 20.97 -14.92 -25.20
C MET A 619 22.16 -14.17 -25.81
N VAL A 620 23.38 -14.72 -25.71
CA VAL A 620 24.60 -14.10 -26.25
C VAL A 620 24.56 -14.03 -27.79
N MET A 621 23.97 -15.04 -28.44
CA MET A 621 23.73 -15.01 -29.89
C MET A 621 22.75 -13.90 -30.28
N SER A 622 21.65 -13.72 -29.53
CA SER A 622 20.72 -12.60 -29.72
C SER A 622 21.42 -11.26 -29.47
N ASN A 623 22.26 -11.18 -28.43
CA ASN A 623 22.99 -9.95 -28.09
C ASN A 623 23.99 -9.52 -29.18
N ALA A 624 24.64 -10.47 -29.86
CA ALA A 624 25.55 -10.19 -30.96
C ALA A 624 24.89 -9.45 -32.13
N GLN A 625 23.58 -9.62 -32.33
CA GLN A 625 22.81 -8.94 -33.38
C GLN A 625 22.35 -7.53 -32.96
N ARG A 626 22.49 -7.17 -31.68
CA ARG A 626 22.02 -5.87 -31.13
C ARG A 626 23.08 -4.78 -31.16
N ILE A 627 24.35 -5.15 -31.39
CA ILE A 627 25.46 -4.21 -31.47
C ILE A 627 25.24 -3.19 -32.59
N VAL A 628 25.66 -1.96 -32.34
CA VAL A 628 25.69 -0.91 -33.36
C VAL A 628 26.95 -1.08 -34.19
N ARG A 629 26.77 -1.18 -35.51
CA ARG A 629 27.84 -1.52 -36.44
C ARG A 629 28.60 -0.25 -36.88
N PRO A 630 29.89 -0.33 -37.22
CA PRO A 630 30.69 0.84 -37.60
C PRO A 630 30.16 1.64 -38.80
N GLU A 631 29.43 0.99 -39.71
CA GLU A 631 28.78 1.62 -40.86
C GLU A 631 27.51 2.40 -40.51
N GLU A 632 27.00 2.26 -39.29
CA GLU A 632 25.80 2.93 -38.81
C GLU A 632 26.14 4.28 -38.17
N SER A 633 25.48 5.35 -38.63
CA SER A 633 25.59 6.66 -38.00
C SER A 633 24.42 6.84 -37.02
N LEU A 634 24.73 6.92 -35.72
CA LEU A 634 23.70 7.14 -34.70
C LEU A 634 23.51 8.62 -34.41
N ASN A 635 22.25 9.05 -34.39
CA ASN A 635 21.87 10.24 -33.65
C ASN A 635 21.50 9.82 -32.22
N LEU A 636 22.42 10.02 -31.27
CA LEU A 636 22.21 9.63 -29.87
C LEU A 636 21.05 10.38 -29.19
N GLU A 637 20.65 11.57 -29.68
CA GLU A 637 19.49 12.29 -29.12
C GLU A 637 18.15 11.62 -29.46
N GLY A 638 18.10 10.77 -30.50
CA GLY A 638 16.89 10.08 -30.95
C GLY A 638 17.07 8.58 -31.14
N PHE A 639 18.20 8.01 -30.71
CA PHE A 639 18.47 6.59 -30.84
C PHE A 639 17.60 5.81 -29.86
N VAL A 640 16.74 4.96 -30.41
CA VAL A 640 16.01 3.96 -29.63
C VAL A 640 16.96 2.79 -29.41
N SER A 641 17.15 2.37 -28.15
CA SER A 641 18.05 1.29 -27.82
C SER A 641 17.62 -0.05 -28.43
N ARG A 642 18.62 -0.86 -28.79
CA ARG A 642 18.47 -2.25 -29.24
C ARG A 642 18.58 -3.26 -28.09
N GLY A 643 18.73 -2.80 -26.85
CA GLY A 643 18.90 -3.64 -25.69
C GLY A 643 20.21 -4.41 -25.65
N PHE A 644 21.30 -3.83 -26.15
CA PHE A 644 22.63 -4.46 -26.07
C PHE A 644 23.03 -4.67 -24.60
N LEU A 645 23.50 -5.86 -24.26
CA LEU A 645 23.86 -6.27 -22.90
C LEU A 645 25.37 -6.30 -22.69
N HIS A 646 25.78 -5.88 -21.50
CA HIS A 646 27.13 -5.99 -20.96
C HIS A 646 27.14 -7.03 -19.83
N PHE A 647 28.32 -7.60 -19.54
CA PHE A 647 28.45 -8.75 -18.66
C PHE A 647 29.57 -8.59 -17.62
N SER A 648 29.43 -9.28 -16.49
CA SER A 648 30.52 -9.47 -15.54
C SER A 648 31.67 -10.28 -16.14
N SER A 649 32.82 -10.28 -15.46
CA SER A 649 34.08 -10.88 -15.92
C SER A 649 34.00 -12.38 -16.20
N GLY A 650 32.96 -13.05 -15.70
CA GLY A 650 32.71 -14.47 -15.90
C GLY A 650 32.36 -14.82 -17.35
N LEU A 651 31.78 -13.91 -18.13
CA LEU A 651 31.41 -14.18 -19.52
C LEU A 651 32.33 -13.45 -20.49
N ARG A 652 32.86 -14.19 -21.48
CA ARG A 652 33.67 -13.62 -22.57
C ARG A 652 33.22 -14.16 -23.91
N TYR A 653 33.21 -13.32 -24.94
CA TYR A 653 32.86 -13.74 -26.30
C TYR A 653 33.36 -12.75 -27.36
N THR A 654 33.42 -13.23 -28.60
CA THR A 654 33.72 -12.42 -29.78
C THR A 654 32.47 -12.28 -30.65
N ILE A 655 32.03 -11.06 -30.91
CA ILE A 655 31.03 -10.73 -31.92
C ILE A 655 31.72 -10.65 -33.28
N LYS A 656 31.31 -11.52 -34.20
CA LYS A 656 31.68 -11.43 -35.61
C LYS A 656 30.55 -10.75 -36.37
N LEU A 657 30.80 -9.55 -36.89
CA LEU A 657 29.79 -8.72 -37.55
C LEU A 657 29.27 -9.34 -38.86
N ASN A 658 30.13 -9.98 -39.64
CA ASN A 658 29.79 -10.52 -40.96
C ASN A 658 29.15 -9.43 -41.87
N SER A 659 28.50 -9.84 -42.97
CA SER A 659 28.02 -8.89 -43.99
C SER A 659 26.88 -7.99 -43.55
N ASP A 660 26.07 -8.42 -42.58
CA ASP A 660 24.87 -7.72 -42.12
C ASP A 660 24.44 -8.24 -40.74
N VAL A 661 23.52 -7.52 -40.11
CA VAL A 661 23.06 -7.79 -38.73
C VAL A 661 22.44 -9.18 -38.55
N THR A 662 21.72 -9.70 -39.55
CA THR A 662 21.09 -11.04 -39.46
C THR A 662 22.13 -12.16 -39.39
N LYS A 663 23.36 -11.88 -39.86
CA LYS A 663 24.49 -12.80 -39.84
C LYS A 663 25.49 -12.51 -38.74
N ALA A 664 25.31 -11.44 -37.96
CA ALA A 664 26.14 -11.19 -36.79
C ALA A 664 26.01 -12.37 -35.82
N VAL A 665 27.13 -12.84 -35.26
CA VAL A 665 27.17 -14.07 -34.47
C VAL A 665 28.21 -13.99 -33.39
N ALA A 666 27.92 -14.57 -32.23
CA ALA A 666 28.90 -14.75 -31.16
C ALA A 666 29.77 -16.00 -31.41
N LYS A 667 31.06 -15.89 -31.11
CA LYS A 667 32.08 -16.94 -31.21
C LYS A 667 32.92 -16.96 -29.95
N ASN A 668 33.59 -18.09 -29.69
CA ASN A 668 34.51 -18.27 -28.57
C ASN A 668 33.86 -17.87 -27.24
N ILE A 669 32.62 -18.28 -27.03
CA ILE A 669 31.87 -17.95 -25.82
C ILE A 669 32.43 -18.82 -24.69
N THR A 670 32.96 -18.18 -23.66
CA THR A 670 33.41 -18.86 -22.44
C THR A 670 32.66 -18.32 -21.24
N LEU A 671 32.30 -19.21 -20.32
CA LEU A 671 31.71 -18.87 -19.03
C LEU A 671 32.63 -19.41 -17.93
N ASN A 672 33.12 -18.53 -17.07
CA ASN A 672 34.12 -18.79 -16.03
C ASN A 672 35.38 -19.49 -16.57
N GLY A 673 35.79 -19.12 -17.79
CA GLY A 673 36.97 -19.67 -18.48
C GLY A 673 36.73 -20.98 -19.23
N GLU A 674 35.57 -21.62 -19.07
CA GLU A 674 35.22 -22.87 -19.74
C GLU A 674 34.40 -22.59 -21.03
N PRO A 675 34.61 -23.32 -22.14
CA PRO A 675 33.82 -23.19 -23.35
C PRO A 675 32.33 -23.46 -23.09
N ILE A 676 31.44 -22.59 -23.60
CA ILE A 676 29.99 -22.73 -23.35
C ILE A 676 29.42 -24.06 -23.86
N GLU A 677 30.04 -24.64 -24.90
CA GLU A 677 29.69 -25.94 -25.47
C GLU A 677 29.77 -27.08 -24.44
N ASP A 678 30.65 -26.98 -23.45
CA ASP A 678 30.83 -27.99 -22.39
C ASP A 678 29.87 -27.77 -21.22
N LEU A 679 29.17 -26.63 -21.21
CA LEU A 679 28.31 -26.18 -20.11
C LEU A 679 26.81 -26.15 -20.47
N LEU A 680 26.42 -26.55 -21.68
CA LEU A 680 25.06 -26.33 -22.22
C LEU A 680 23.92 -26.83 -21.33
N LYS A 681 24.14 -27.90 -20.56
CA LYS A 681 23.15 -28.50 -19.64
C LYS A 681 23.29 -28.03 -18.20
N GLN A 682 24.39 -27.37 -17.85
CA GLN A 682 24.60 -26.83 -16.51
C GLN A 682 23.73 -25.59 -16.35
N THR A 683 23.25 -25.35 -15.13
CA THR A 683 22.44 -24.19 -14.78
C THR A 683 23.29 -23.23 -13.96
N PHE A 684 23.16 -21.95 -14.28
CA PHE A 684 23.88 -20.84 -13.65
C PHE A 684 22.87 -19.79 -13.20
N ASN A 685 23.16 -19.14 -12.08
CA ASN A 685 22.38 -18.00 -11.62
C ASN A 685 22.88 -16.74 -12.31
N VAL A 686 22.00 -16.11 -13.09
CA VAL A 686 22.32 -14.90 -13.85
C VAL A 686 21.52 -13.73 -13.29
N ALA A 687 22.19 -12.67 -12.86
CA ALA A 687 21.52 -11.46 -12.34
C ALA A 687 21.23 -10.46 -13.47
N PHE A 688 20.03 -9.87 -13.44
CA PHE A 688 19.55 -8.85 -14.37
C PHE A 688 18.87 -7.70 -13.61
N SER A 689 18.67 -6.56 -14.28
CA SER A 689 17.63 -5.61 -13.89
C SER A 689 16.22 -6.14 -14.20
N ASP A 690 15.23 -5.79 -13.38
CA ASP A 690 13.81 -6.02 -13.64
C ASP A 690 13.34 -5.39 -14.95
N TYR A 691 13.88 -4.22 -15.32
CA TYR A 691 13.56 -3.52 -16.56
C TYR A 691 13.69 -4.42 -17.79
N VAL A 692 14.81 -5.13 -17.92
CA VAL A 692 15.04 -6.03 -19.07
C VAL A 692 14.36 -7.37 -18.86
N SER A 693 14.50 -7.94 -17.66
CA SER A 693 14.16 -9.34 -17.42
C SER A 693 12.68 -9.57 -17.13
N VAL A 694 12.00 -8.66 -16.43
CA VAL A 694 10.58 -8.77 -16.07
C VAL A 694 9.73 -8.11 -17.14
N ARG A 695 10.05 -6.87 -17.51
CA ARG A 695 9.23 -6.09 -18.47
C ARG A 695 9.51 -6.46 -19.92
N GLY A 696 10.55 -7.28 -20.17
CA GLY A 696 10.98 -7.65 -21.51
C GLY A 696 11.37 -6.44 -22.37
N ALA A 697 11.80 -5.35 -21.72
CA ALA A 697 12.07 -4.08 -22.38
C ALA A 697 13.19 -4.22 -23.42
N GLU A 698 13.25 -3.27 -24.35
CA GLU A 698 14.25 -3.25 -25.43
C GLU A 698 14.27 -4.53 -26.27
N GLY A 699 13.14 -5.22 -26.37
CA GLY A 699 12.96 -6.41 -27.20
C GLY A 699 13.48 -7.71 -26.58
N TRP A 700 13.52 -7.82 -25.26
CA TRP A 700 13.89 -9.05 -24.53
C TRP A 700 12.67 -9.91 -24.12
N SER A 701 11.55 -9.75 -24.83
CA SER A 701 10.27 -10.46 -24.65
C SER A 701 9.95 -11.48 -25.76
N GLY A 702 10.97 -11.96 -26.49
CA GLY A 702 10.76 -12.92 -27.58
C GLY A 702 10.20 -12.32 -28.89
N GLY A 703 9.99 -11.00 -28.92
CA GLY A 703 9.46 -10.28 -30.07
C GLY A 703 10.53 -9.68 -30.99
N LYS A 704 10.09 -8.84 -31.92
CA LYS A 704 10.97 -8.01 -32.75
C LYS A 704 11.77 -7.06 -31.87
N VAL A 705 13.06 -6.91 -32.12
CA VAL A 705 13.92 -6.00 -31.35
C VAL A 705 13.61 -4.52 -31.64
N GLY A 706 13.27 -4.18 -32.89
CA GLY A 706 13.00 -2.79 -33.30
C GLY A 706 14.28 -1.96 -33.49
N ALA A 707 14.21 -0.65 -33.25
CA ALA A 707 15.38 0.26 -33.28
C ALA A 707 16.23 0.21 -34.58
N GLY A 708 15.55 0.09 -35.72
CA GLY A 708 16.18 0.04 -37.05
C GLY A 708 16.73 -1.33 -37.45
N LEU A 709 16.55 -2.35 -36.62
CA LEU A 709 16.88 -3.73 -37.00
C LEU A 709 15.79 -4.35 -37.89
N PRO A 710 16.16 -5.27 -38.80
CA PRO A 710 15.21 -6.04 -39.59
C PRO A 710 14.20 -6.81 -38.72
N ASP A 711 12.98 -6.98 -39.24
CA ASP A 711 11.87 -7.66 -38.56
C ASP A 711 12.14 -9.14 -38.22
N ASP A 712 13.08 -9.78 -38.90
CA ASP A 712 13.52 -11.15 -38.67
C ASP A 712 14.60 -11.28 -37.58
N VAL A 713 15.10 -10.15 -37.05
CA VAL A 713 15.89 -10.14 -35.82
C VAL A 713 14.95 -10.20 -34.63
N ILE A 714 14.78 -11.41 -34.11
CA ILE A 714 13.94 -11.71 -32.96
C ILE A 714 14.80 -11.79 -31.70
N GLY A 715 14.34 -11.14 -30.64
CA GLY A 715 15.01 -11.16 -29.34
C GLY A 715 14.83 -12.49 -28.64
N PHE A 716 15.81 -12.86 -27.81
CA PHE A 716 15.62 -13.93 -26.82
C PHE A 716 14.57 -13.49 -25.77
N ASP A 717 13.73 -14.42 -25.32
CA ASP A 717 12.65 -14.15 -24.37
C ASP A 717 13.12 -14.34 -22.92
N LEU A 718 13.70 -13.29 -22.34
CA LEU A 718 14.03 -13.28 -20.91
C LEU A 718 12.77 -13.22 -20.04
N ALA A 719 11.73 -12.54 -20.52
CA ALA A 719 10.47 -12.36 -19.80
C ALA A 719 9.71 -13.67 -19.58
N ALA A 720 9.90 -14.67 -20.43
CA ALA A 720 9.31 -16.00 -20.26
C ALA A 720 10.06 -16.92 -19.27
N LEU A 721 11.25 -16.55 -18.80
CA LEU A 721 12.02 -17.40 -17.88
C LEU A 721 11.51 -17.28 -16.44
N ASP A 722 11.75 -18.34 -15.65
CA ASP A 722 11.52 -18.36 -14.20
C ASP A 722 12.49 -17.41 -13.51
N LYS A 723 11.97 -16.61 -12.56
CA LYS A 723 12.71 -15.49 -11.95
C LYS A 723 12.61 -15.54 -10.45
N ASN A 724 13.71 -15.17 -9.79
CA ASN A 724 13.74 -14.95 -8.36
C ASN A 724 14.07 -13.48 -8.09
N ASP A 725 13.12 -12.75 -7.52
CA ASP A 725 13.36 -11.40 -7.03
C ASP A 725 14.22 -11.45 -5.75
N THR A 726 15.17 -10.53 -5.66
CA THR A 726 16.03 -10.36 -4.48
C THR A 726 15.49 -9.33 -3.49
N GLY A 727 14.59 -8.43 -3.91
CA GLY A 727 14.18 -7.25 -3.13
C GLY A 727 15.25 -6.16 -3.05
N LEU A 728 16.35 -6.31 -3.79
CA LEU A 728 17.49 -5.40 -3.76
C LEU A 728 17.47 -4.50 -5.00
N VAL A 729 17.82 -3.24 -4.80
CA VAL A 729 17.96 -2.26 -5.90
C VAL A 729 19.38 -2.34 -6.44
N TYR A 730 19.51 -2.52 -7.75
CA TYR A 730 20.78 -2.75 -8.45
C TYR A 730 21.83 -1.65 -8.16
N ARG A 731 21.42 -0.37 -8.21
CA ARG A 731 22.29 0.76 -7.88
C ARG A 731 22.85 0.69 -6.45
N ASN A 732 22.02 0.30 -5.49
CA ASN A 732 22.39 0.36 -4.08
C ASN A 732 23.46 -0.67 -3.74
N GLU A 733 23.37 -1.87 -4.32
CA GLU A 733 24.41 -2.89 -4.16
C GLU A 733 25.75 -2.44 -4.75
N ILE A 734 25.75 -1.69 -5.86
CA ILE A 734 26.99 -1.13 -6.40
C ILE A 734 27.54 -0.04 -5.49
N ILE A 735 26.70 0.85 -4.94
CA ILE A 735 27.16 1.86 -3.98
C ILE A 735 27.76 1.19 -2.73
N ALA A 736 27.14 0.13 -2.22
CA ALA A 736 27.68 -0.66 -1.11
C ALA A 736 29.06 -1.22 -1.47
N TYR A 737 29.21 -1.79 -2.65
CA TYR A 737 30.50 -2.29 -3.15
C TYR A 737 31.56 -1.18 -3.28
N ILE A 738 31.20 0.02 -3.77
CA ILE A 738 32.12 1.17 -3.83
C ILE A 738 32.56 1.56 -2.42
N LYS A 739 31.63 1.66 -1.46
CA LYS A 739 31.96 2.02 -0.07
C LYS A 739 32.88 1.00 0.61
N GLU A 740 32.72 -0.29 0.28
CA GLU A 740 33.54 -1.38 0.82
C GLU A 740 34.96 -1.40 0.23
N ASN A 741 35.09 -1.11 -1.07
CA ASN A 741 36.38 -1.22 -1.79
C ASN A 741 37.09 0.13 -1.98
N VAL A 742 36.41 1.24 -1.69
CA VAL A 742 36.84 2.64 -1.81
C VAL A 742 37.06 3.10 -3.25
N PHE A 743 37.60 2.27 -4.15
CA PHE A 743 37.98 2.68 -5.49
C PHE A 743 37.05 2.16 -6.59
N VAL A 744 36.90 2.94 -7.66
CA VAL A 744 36.38 2.49 -8.96
C VAL A 744 37.52 2.56 -9.96
N ASP A 745 38.24 1.45 -10.12
CA ASP A 745 39.39 1.31 -11.01
C ASP A 745 39.59 -0.13 -11.51
N ASP A 746 40.71 -0.39 -12.19
CA ASP A 746 41.02 -1.70 -12.74
C ASP A 746 41.01 -2.83 -11.69
N SER A 747 41.36 -2.53 -10.43
CA SER A 747 41.41 -3.53 -9.35
C SER A 747 40.04 -3.97 -8.88
N THR A 748 39.01 -3.17 -9.14
CA THR A 748 37.61 -3.44 -8.77
C THR A 748 36.74 -3.78 -9.99
N GLY A 749 37.35 -4.08 -11.14
CA GLY A 749 36.64 -4.50 -12.35
C GLY A 749 36.30 -3.36 -13.33
N ALA A 750 36.70 -2.11 -13.05
CA ALA A 750 36.52 -0.97 -13.95
C ALA A 750 37.59 -0.95 -15.06
N VAL A 751 37.71 -2.06 -15.80
CA VAL A 751 38.73 -2.30 -16.83
C VAL A 751 38.10 -2.85 -18.11
N LYS A 752 38.65 -2.49 -19.28
CA LYS A 752 38.40 -3.19 -20.55
C LYS A 752 39.36 -4.36 -20.67
N ASP A 753 38.85 -5.57 -20.46
CA ASP A 753 39.66 -6.78 -20.46
C ASP A 753 39.21 -7.80 -21.51
N GLU A 754 38.55 -7.33 -22.58
CA GLU A 754 38.01 -8.13 -23.70
C GLU A 754 36.87 -9.07 -23.28
N ARG A 755 35.91 -8.60 -22.46
CA ARG A 755 34.66 -9.37 -22.21
C ARG A 755 33.83 -9.52 -23.47
N VAL A 756 33.80 -8.47 -24.29
CA VAL A 756 33.25 -8.52 -25.64
C VAL A 756 34.25 -7.96 -26.64
N LYS A 757 34.61 -8.78 -27.62
CA LYS A 757 35.47 -8.36 -28.74
C LYS A 757 34.66 -8.27 -30.02
N VAL A 758 34.83 -7.20 -30.78
CA VAL A 758 34.10 -7.00 -32.03
C VAL A 758 35.06 -7.12 -33.21
N ILE A 759 34.76 -8.02 -34.15
CA ILE A 759 35.55 -8.23 -35.36
C ILE A 759 34.67 -8.16 -36.62
N PRO A 760 35.23 -7.75 -37.78
CA PRO A 760 34.51 -7.70 -39.05
C PRO A 760 33.87 -9.02 -39.48
#